data_AF-A0A7X0ZTK7-F1
#
_entry.id   AF-A0A7X0ZTK7-F1
#
_cell.length_a   1.000
_cell.length_b   1.000
_cell.length_c   1.000
_cell.angle_alpha   90.00
_cell.angle_beta   90.00
_cell.angle_gamma   90.00
#
_symmetry.space_group_name_H-M   'P 1'
#
loop_
_entity.id
_entity.type
_entity.pdbx_description
1 polymer ?
#
loop_
_entity_poly.entity_id
_entity_poly.type
_entity_poly.pdbx_seq_one_letter_code
_entity_poly.pdbx_strand_id
1 'polypeptide(L)'
;MKFPKKGVDWYYKSGKKYVTPVILIFFFIVAFVLICQMVKPESYNVKLFEVAEKTIRSPQTVEDTEKTKEEQLKAAADVEDVYVFNRETAQNRESLVSSLFAYVGEVNQEAAENDAKNKKAAEEANKAAPKPTTIDQKLTSLKAKLSKNVSENVTDGISDTMLSILLRMDAKDLDAVEKEVISALDVAMEESVRKDNMTEVKVGARDTIELSNLPPSYKGVAKAILSYAIVPNEVYSAEQTADRRKEASANVIPVKILQGQVIVQEGQIIDREIYRQLALLNLLDQKMPIKQYAGFGLLLVSLASMLYFFTQRQKNLDHDKKNQALLVFSSVYVVILAMLVIIRYLEGVDISNISFLFPAAFGPMIIKILLNEKFAFMITIFTAIASFFVFQSDATTAVNVTVSTYILLSGLASIVVLRDYSRRSAILQSGFIVGLANIAFVFLLMMISNTGLATFAFWVPVGYAFLGGIGSFVLGIGVIPVFETVFGMLTTSRLVELSNPNHPLLKKILMKAPGTYHHSLMVANLAESCADAIGANSLLVRVGCFYHDIGKTLRPPYFVENQLQGINPHDRLTPEQSRDIIIAHTTDGAAILRDNRFPQPIIDIALQHHGTTLVKYFYHKAKEQNPDVSELEFRYPGPKPQTREIAIINVADSVEAAVRSCDEPTKDKIRAIVNSIVDDRIKDKQFIESDITFQEIEVVRETLCATLNGIYHQRIQYPDGK
;
A
#
# COMPACT_ATOMS: atom_id res chain seq x y z
N MET A 1 36.24 -10.81 16.61
CA MET A 1 36.84 -10.49 15.29
C MET A 1 37.48 -9.11 15.38
N LYS A 2 38.82 -9.00 15.40
CA LYS A 2 39.54 -7.72 15.40
C LYS A 2 39.67 -7.26 13.93
N PHE A 3 38.92 -6.24 13.52
CA PHE A 3 39.14 -5.62 12.20
C PHE A 3 40.51 -4.91 12.18
N PRO A 4 41.26 -4.95 11.07
CA PRO A 4 42.59 -4.35 10.98
C PRO A 4 42.51 -2.81 11.07
N LYS A 5 43.30 -2.22 11.99
CA LYS A 5 43.38 -0.76 12.29
C LYS A 5 43.51 0.13 11.03
N LYS A 6 44.18 -0.35 9.98
CA LYS A 6 44.37 0.38 8.71
C LYS A 6 43.06 0.62 7.93
N GLY A 7 42.07 -0.27 8.04
CA GLY A 7 40.78 -0.09 7.36
C GLY A 7 39.91 0.99 7.99
N VAL A 8 40.01 1.14 9.32
CA VAL A 8 39.26 2.13 10.10
C VAL A 8 39.80 3.53 9.84
N ASP A 9 41.13 3.71 9.81
CA ASP A 9 41.75 5.01 9.52
C ASP A 9 41.49 5.49 8.09
N TRP A 10 41.45 4.59 7.10
CA TRP A 10 41.09 4.93 5.71
C TRP A 10 39.61 5.34 5.60
N TYR A 11 38.70 4.66 6.31
CA TYR A 11 37.28 5.00 6.35
C TYR A 11 37.04 6.40 6.92
N TYR A 12 37.73 6.77 8.00
CA TYR A 12 37.61 8.10 8.63
C TYR A 12 38.22 9.23 7.82
N LYS A 13 39.34 9.01 7.10
CA LYS A 13 40.03 10.07 6.32
C LYS A 13 39.53 10.27 4.88
N SER A 14 39.07 9.23 4.19
CA SER A 14 38.71 9.34 2.76
C SER A 14 37.54 8.43 2.33
N GLY A 15 37.31 7.34 3.06
CA GLY A 15 36.22 6.39 2.76
C GLY A 15 34.83 6.98 2.96
N LYS A 16 34.59 7.79 4.00
CA LYS A 16 33.27 8.40 4.29
C LYS A 16 32.59 9.06 3.08
N LYS A 17 33.36 9.74 2.21
CA LYS A 17 32.84 10.47 1.04
C LYS A 17 32.29 9.55 -0.06
N TYR A 18 32.89 8.37 -0.23
CA TYR A 18 32.52 7.41 -1.29
C TYR A 18 31.71 6.22 -0.76
N VAL A 19 31.94 5.81 0.49
CA VAL A 19 31.27 4.68 1.14
C VAL A 19 29.84 5.05 1.56
N THR A 20 29.60 6.28 2.01
CA THR A 20 28.25 6.72 2.43
C THR A 20 27.22 6.64 1.31
N PRO A 21 27.46 7.17 0.09
CA PRO A 21 26.54 7.02 -1.04
C PRO A 21 26.29 5.55 -1.41
N VAL A 22 27.33 4.71 -1.38
CA VAL A 22 27.21 3.27 -1.69
C VAL A 22 26.31 2.55 -0.68
N ILE A 23 26.46 2.84 0.61
CA ILE A 23 25.60 2.27 1.66
C ILE A 23 24.15 2.76 1.50
N LEU A 24 23.94 4.03 1.15
CA LEU A 24 22.59 4.56 0.91
C LEU A 24 21.93 3.90 -0.31
N ILE A 25 22.68 3.68 -1.39
CA ILE A 25 22.19 2.93 -2.57
C ILE A 25 21.87 1.49 -2.17
N PHE A 26 22.70 0.86 -1.36
CA PHE A 26 22.43 -0.49 -0.84
C PHE A 26 21.12 -0.53 -0.03
N PHE A 27 20.92 0.40 0.91
CA PHE A 27 19.66 0.50 1.66
C PHE A 27 18.45 0.78 0.76
N PHE A 28 18.61 1.59 -0.28
CA PHE A 28 17.58 1.82 -1.28
C PHE A 28 17.19 0.53 -2.02
N ILE A 29 18.17 -0.24 -2.49
CA ILE A 29 17.94 -1.52 -3.17
C ILE A 29 17.26 -2.52 -2.23
N VAL A 30 17.73 -2.63 -0.97
CA VAL A 30 17.11 -3.50 0.03
C VAL A 30 15.67 -3.08 0.31
N ALA A 31 15.40 -1.78 0.50
CA ALA A 31 14.04 -1.27 0.69
C ALA A 31 13.14 -1.59 -0.51
N PHE A 32 13.65 -1.44 -1.74
CA PHE A 32 12.93 -1.78 -2.96
C PHE A 32 12.60 -3.27 -3.02
N VAL A 33 13.56 -4.15 -2.73
CA VAL A 33 13.34 -5.61 -2.69
C VAL A 33 12.32 -5.98 -1.62
N LEU A 34 12.41 -5.40 -0.41
CA LEU A 34 11.46 -5.66 0.67
C LEU A 34 10.04 -5.25 0.28
N ILE A 35 9.85 -4.04 -0.28
CA ILE A 35 8.53 -3.60 -0.76
C ILE A 35 8.02 -4.50 -1.89
N CYS A 36 8.86 -4.89 -2.85
CA CYS A 36 8.45 -5.81 -3.90
C CYS A 36 8.05 -7.18 -3.36
N GLN A 37 8.74 -7.69 -2.32
CA GLN A 37 8.34 -8.92 -1.65
C GLN A 37 7.00 -8.75 -0.91
N MET A 38 6.73 -7.59 -0.31
CA MET A 38 5.47 -7.26 0.37
C MET A 38 4.27 -7.09 -0.55
N VAL A 39 4.45 -6.83 -1.84
CA VAL A 39 3.34 -6.58 -2.77
C VAL A 39 3.23 -7.66 -3.84
N LYS A 40 4.12 -8.67 -3.79
CA LYS A 40 4.01 -9.82 -4.68
C LYS A 40 2.63 -10.48 -4.46
N PRO A 41 1.81 -10.57 -5.50
CA PRO A 41 0.48 -11.14 -5.36
C PRO A 41 0.59 -12.67 -5.23
N GLU A 42 -0.37 -13.27 -4.55
CA GLU A 42 -0.40 -14.72 -4.36
C GLU A 42 -0.61 -15.40 -5.73
N SER A 43 0.35 -16.22 -6.12
CA SER A 43 0.21 -17.09 -7.30
C SER A 43 0.05 -18.51 -6.79
N TYR A 44 -1.01 -19.17 -7.26
CA TYR A 44 -1.27 -20.56 -6.92
C TYR A 44 -0.70 -21.42 -8.03
N ASN A 45 0.36 -22.16 -7.72
CA ASN A 45 0.95 -23.12 -8.66
C ASN A 45 0.14 -24.42 -8.63
N VAL A 46 -1.10 -24.36 -9.12
CA VAL A 46 -2.03 -25.49 -9.12
C VAL A 46 -2.12 -26.13 -10.48
N LYS A 47 -2.16 -27.46 -10.51
CA LYS A 47 -2.30 -28.25 -11.72
C LYS A 47 -3.72 -28.77 -11.87
N LEU A 48 -4.07 -29.08 -13.12
CA LEU A 48 -5.32 -29.76 -13.45
C LEU A 48 -5.38 -31.10 -12.71
N PHE A 49 -6.52 -31.40 -12.07
CA PHE A 49 -6.78 -32.59 -11.25
C PHE A 49 -6.02 -32.67 -9.92
N GLU A 50 -5.40 -31.58 -9.48
CA GLU A 50 -4.82 -31.49 -8.14
C GLU A 50 -5.88 -31.14 -7.09
N VAL A 51 -5.71 -31.59 -5.86
CA VAL A 51 -6.59 -31.22 -4.73
C VAL A 51 -6.15 -29.86 -4.22
N ALA A 52 -7.09 -28.92 -4.08
CA ALA A 52 -6.80 -27.59 -3.56
C ALA A 52 -6.37 -27.66 -2.08
N GLU A 53 -5.15 -27.24 -1.78
CA GLU A 53 -4.62 -27.16 -0.40
C GLU A 53 -5.24 -26.03 0.43
N LYS A 54 -5.84 -25.03 -0.24
CA LYS A 54 -6.49 -23.88 0.39
C LYS A 54 -7.71 -23.45 -0.41
N THR A 55 -8.65 -22.80 0.28
CA THR A 55 -9.81 -22.18 -0.38
C THR A 55 -9.38 -20.95 -1.17
N ILE A 56 -9.54 -20.98 -2.50
CA ILE A 56 -9.18 -19.85 -3.39
C ILE A 56 -10.42 -19.01 -3.68
N ARG A 57 -10.31 -17.70 -3.48
CA ARG A 57 -11.36 -16.72 -3.77
C ARG A 57 -10.94 -15.80 -4.92
N SER A 58 -11.93 -15.26 -5.63
CA SER A 58 -11.66 -14.30 -6.69
C SER A 58 -11.18 -12.95 -6.12
N PRO A 59 -10.01 -12.43 -6.51
CA PRO A 59 -9.51 -11.15 -6.02
C PRO A 59 -10.19 -9.94 -6.69
N GLN A 60 -10.87 -10.13 -7.83
CA GLN A 60 -11.47 -9.06 -8.63
C GLN A 60 -12.71 -9.55 -9.36
N THR A 61 -13.58 -8.63 -9.75
CA THR A 61 -14.74 -8.97 -10.58
C THR A 61 -14.34 -9.00 -12.05
N VAL A 62 -14.49 -10.16 -12.71
CA VAL A 62 -14.18 -10.33 -14.15
C VAL A 62 -15.37 -10.98 -14.86
N GLU A 63 -15.62 -10.54 -16.08
CA GLU A 63 -16.62 -11.15 -16.96
C GLU A 63 -16.10 -12.47 -17.54
N ASP A 64 -16.88 -13.53 -17.39
CA ASP A 64 -16.61 -14.83 -17.99
C ASP A 64 -17.19 -14.85 -19.42
N THR A 65 -16.36 -14.42 -20.36
CA THR A 65 -16.78 -14.26 -21.76
C THR A 65 -17.20 -15.58 -22.42
N GLU A 66 -16.66 -16.72 -22.01
CA GLU A 66 -17.04 -18.02 -22.58
C GLU A 66 -18.36 -18.52 -22.00
N LYS A 67 -18.53 -18.46 -20.68
CA LYS A 67 -19.79 -18.86 -20.04
C LYS A 67 -20.94 -17.95 -20.43
N THR A 68 -20.66 -16.65 -20.61
CA THR A 68 -21.62 -15.70 -21.18
C THR A 68 -22.05 -16.11 -22.59
N LYS A 69 -21.11 -16.53 -23.46
CA LYS A 69 -21.44 -17.04 -24.80
C LYS A 69 -22.23 -18.34 -24.75
N GLU A 70 -21.92 -19.23 -23.82
CA GLU A 70 -22.65 -20.49 -23.65
C GLU A 70 -24.11 -20.21 -23.26
N GLU A 71 -24.34 -19.33 -22.30
CA GLU A 71 -25.70 -18.92 -21.89
C GLU A 71 -26.42 -18.15 -23.01
N GLN A 72 -25.72 -17.34 -23.81
CA GLN A 72 -26.26 -16.71 -25.02
C GLN A 72 -26.75 -17.73 -26.05
N LEU A 73 -25.98 -18.81 -26.26
CA LEU A 73 -26.35 -19.87 -27.18
C LEU A 73 -27.53 -20.70 -26.65
N LYS A 74 -27.59 -20.98 -25.35
CA LYS A 74 -28.74 -21.65 -24.71
C LYS A 74 -30.00 -20.80 -24.83
N ALA A 75 -29.91 -19.52 -24.47
CA ALA A 75 -31.03 -18.59 -24.58
C ALA A 75 -31.55 -18.47 -26.02
N ALA A 76 -30.67 -18.53 -27.02
CA ALA A 76 -31.09 -18.56 -28.43
C ALA A 76 -31.71 -19.92 -28.84
N ALA A 77 -31.28 -21.03 -28.25
CA ALA A 77 -31.84 -22.35 -28.54
C ALA A 77 -33.21 -22.58 -27.90
N ASP A 78 -33.45 -22.00 -26.72
CA ASP A 78 -34.71 -22.12 -25.97
C ASP A 78 -35.87 -21.32 -26.57
N VAL A 79 -35.62 -20.46 -27.56
CA VAL A 79 -36.67 -19.71 -28.27
C VAL A 79 -37.43 -20.65 -29.21
N GLU A 80 -38.71 -20.85 -28.90
CA GLU A 80 -39.67 -21.55 -29.74
C GLU A 80 -39.81 -20.92 -31.13
N ASP A 81 -40.09 -21.75 -32.12
CA ASP A 81 -40.34 -21.33 -33.49
C ASP A 81 -41.57 -20.43 -33.58
N VAL A 82 -41.44 -19.31 -34.30
CA VAL A 82 -42.49 -18.29 -34.42
C VAL A 82 -43.38 -18.59 -35.61
N TYR A 83 -44.68 -18.69 -35.36
CA TYR A 83 -45.71 -18.88 -36.37
C TYR A 83 -46.51 -17.60 -36.57
N VAL A 84 -46.80 -17.26 -37.83
CA VAL A 84 -47.53 -16.05 -38.20
C VAL A 84 -48.89 -16.43 -38.77
N PHE A 85 -49.93 -15.97 -38.10
CA PHE A 85 -51.32 -16.16 -38.51
C PHE A 85 -51.71 -15.12 -39.57
N ASN A 86 -52.15 -15.58 -40.73
CA ASN A 86 -52.59 -14.73 -41.83
C ASN A 86 -54.11 -14.90 -42.06
N ARG A 87 -54.87 -13.94 -41.52
CA ARG A 87 -56.34 -13.82 -41.68
C ARG A 87 -56.78 -13.67 -43.13
N GLU A 88 -55.97 -13.05 -43.99
CA GLU A 88 -56.29 -12.86 -45.41
C GLU A 88 -56.35 -14.19 -46.16
N THR A 89 -55.71 -15.24 -45.65
CA THR A 89 -55.77 -16.59 -46.24
C THR A 89 -57.20 -17.14 -46.22
N ALA A 90 -57.96 -16.91 -45.15
CA ALA A 90 -59.36 -17.34 -45.07
C ALA A 90 -60.22 -16.61 -46.11
N GLN A 91 -60.10 -15.28 -46.18
CA GLN A 91 -60.83 -14.43 -47.13
C GLN A 91 -60.52 -14.77 -48.59
N ASN A 92 -59.25 -15.10 -48.89
CA ASN A 92 -58.84 -15.54 -50.22
C ASN A 92 -59.48 -16.89 -50.59
N ARG A 93 -59.64 -17.81 -49.62
CA ARG A 93 -60.28 -19.12 -49.82
C ARG A 93 -61.79 -19.01 -49.97
N GLU A 94 -62.43 -18.13 -49.21
CA GLU A 94 -63.85 -17.79 -49.40
C GLU A 94 -64.10 -17.22 -50.80
N SER A 95 -63.27 -16.28 -51.23
CA SER A 95 -63.35 -15.67 -52.57
C SER A 95 -63.18 -16.72 -53.67
N LEU A 96 -62.29 -17.70 -53.47
CA LEU A 96 -62.09 -18.82 -54.40
C LEU A 96 -63.33 -19.71 -54.48
N VAL A 97 -63.93 -20.06 -53.33
CA VAL A 97 -65.15 -20.88 -53.27
C VAL A 97 -66.32 -20.16 -53.92
N SER A 98 -66.56 -18.89 -53.59
CA SER A 98 -67.65 -18.11 -54.21
C SER A 98 -67.46 -17.96 -55.72
N SER A 99 -66.21 -17.74 -56.18
CA SER A 99 -65.91 -17.71 -57.61
C SER A 99 -66.18 -19.05 -58.31
N LEU A 100 -65.90 -20.18 -57.65
CA LEU A 100 -66.21 -21.52 -58.18
C LEU A 100 -67.73 -21.68 -58.38
N PHE A 101 -68.54 -21.32 -57.39
CA PHE A 101 -70.01 -21.38 -57.50
C PHE A 101 -70.54 -20.40 -58.56
N ALA A 102 -69.98 -19.20 -58.65
CA ALA A 102 -70.32 -18.23 -59.69
C ALA A 102 -70.04 -18.77 -61.11
N TYR A 103 -68.89 -19.43 -61.34
CA TYR A 103 -68.59 -20.06 -62.63
C TYR A 103 -69.54 -21.22 -62.95
N VAL A 104 -69.96 -22.01 -61.96
CA VAL A 104 -70.99 -23.06 -62.14
C VAL A 104 -72.31 -22.42 -62.55
N GLY A 105 -72.72 -21.33 -61.89
CA GLY A 105 -73.91 -20.56 -62.23
C GLY A 105 -73.87 -20.00 -63.65
N GLU A 106 -72.75 -19.38 -64.03
CA GLU A 106 -72.52 -18.81 -65.36
C GLU A 106 -72.59 -19.89 -66.45
N VAL A 107 -71.95 -21.05 -66.27
CA VAL A 107 -72.03 -22.17 -67.23
C VAL A 107 -73.45 -22.72 -67.35
N ASN A 108 -74.20 -22.77 -66.25
CA ASN A 108 -75.60 -23.19 -66.27
C ASN A 108 -76.51 -22.18 -66.97
N GLN A 109 -76.28 -20.89 -66.77
CA GLN A 109 -77.01 -19.81 -67.42
C GLN A 109 -76.69 -19.75 -68.92
N GLU A 110 -75.41 -19.78 -69.31
CA GLU A 110 -74.98 -19.80 -70.71
C GLU A 110 -75.55 -21.02 -71.45
N ALA A 111 -75.57 -22.19 -70.81
CA ALA A 111 -76.18 -23.38 -71.40
C ALA A 111 -77.70 -23.22 -71.56
N ALA A 112 -78.39 -22.63 -70.57
CA ALA A 112 -79.83 -22.36 -70.67
C ALA A 112 -80.16 -21.31 -71.74
N GLU A 113 -79.35 -20.26 -71.88
CA GLU A 113 -79.48 -19.23 -72.91
C GLU A 113 -79.18 -19.79 -74.30
N ASN A 114 -78.14 -20.60 -74.44
CA ASN A 114 -77.81 -21.28 -75.69
C ASN A 114 -78.87 -22.31 -76.07
N ASP A 115 -79.41 -23.08 -75.12
CA ASP A 115 -80.52 -24.00 -75.36
C ASP A 115 -81.81 -23.25 -75.75
N ALA A 116 -82.10 -22.11 -75.12
CA ALA A 116 -83.24 -21.27 -75.47
C ALA A 116 -83.08 -20.62 -76.86
N LYS A 117 -81.87 -20.17 -77.19
CA LYS A 117 -81.52 -19.59 -78.50
C LYS A 117 -81.55 -20.65 -79.60
N ASN A 118 -81.04 -21.85 -79.33
CA ASN A 118 -81.08 -23.00 -80.24
C ASN A 118 -82.49 -23.54 -80.44
N LYS A 119 -83.35 -23.48 -79.41
CA LYS A 119 -84.77 -23.83 -79.49
C LYS A 119 -85.55 -22.83 -80.33
N LYS A 120 -85.33 -21.52 -80.14
CA LYS A 120 -85.91 -20.46 -80.99
C LYS A 120 -85.45 -20.56 -82.45
N ALA A 121 -84.15 -20.81 -82.68
CA ALA A 121 -83.60 -20.99 -84.02
C ALA A 121 -84.12 -22.26 -84.72
N ALA A 122 -84.45 -23.32 -83.96
CA ALA A 122 -85.05 -24.55 -84.50
C ALA A 122 -86.55 -24.38 -84.82
N GLU A 123 -87.29 -23.61 -84.02
CA GLU A 123 -88.69 -23.23 -84.24
C GLU A 123 -88.85 -22.33 -85.49
N GLU A 124 -87.94 -21.37 -85.72
CA GLU A 124 -87.94 -20.52 -86.93
C GLU A 124 -87.52 -21.27 -88.20
N ALA A 125 -86.71 -22.34 -88.08
CA ALA A 125 -86.20 -23.13 -89.19
C ALA A 125 -87.00 -24.42 -89.47
N ASN A 126 -88.10 -24.67 -88.76
CA ASN A 126 -88.95 -25.87 -88.89
C ASN A 126 -88.16 -27.20 -88.78
N LYS A 127 -87.16 -27.24 -87.90
CA LYS A 127 -86.34 -28.44 -87.60
C LYS A 127 -86.61 -28.92 -86.17
N ALA A 128 -86.43 -30.23 -85.93
CA ALA A 128 -86.50 -30.77 -84.57
C ALA A 128 -85.50 -30.04 -83.66
N ALA A 129 -85.97 -29.57 -82.51
CA ALA A 129 -85.12 -28.87 -81.55
C ALA A 129 -83.90 -29.74 -81.20
N PRO A 130 -82.66 -29.20 -81.25
CA PRO A 130 -81.50 -29.94 -80.79
C PRO A 130 -81.67 -30.34 -79.33
N LYS A 131 -81.11 -31.50 -78.95
CA LYS A 131 -81.14 -31.95 -77.55
C LYS A 131 -80.49 -30.87 -76.66
N PRO A 132 -81.06 -30.62 -75.46
CA PRO A 132 -80.48 -29.66 -74.52
C PRO A 132 -79.03 -30.00 -74.22
N THR A 133 -78.23 -28.97 -73.96
CA THR A 133 -76.78 -29.10 -73.73
C THR A 133 -76.50 -30.16 -72.67
N THR A 134 -75.73 -31.17 -73.05
CA THR A 134 -75.44 -32.33 -72.19
C THR A 134 -74.53 -31.93 -71.02
N ILE A 135 -74.66 -32.61 -69.88
CA ILE A 135 -73.84 -32.33 -68.69
C ILE A 135 -72.33 -32.45 -68.97
N ASP A 136 -71.93 -33.36 -69.86
CA ASP A 136 -70.52 -33.53 -70.26
C ASP A 136 -69.99 -32.29 -71.02
N GLN A 137 -70.84 -31.61 -71.79
CA GLN A 137 -70.50 -30.36 -72.48
C GLN A 137 -70.39 -29.20 -71.50
N LYS A 138 -71.29 -29.14 -70.51
CA LYS A 138 -71.21 -28.18 -69.40
C LYS A 138 -69.95 -28.39 -68.55
N LEU A 139 -69.62 -29.64 -68.22
CA LEU A 139 -68.42 -29.98 -67.46
C LEU A 139 -67.13 -29.60 -68.21
N THR A 140 -67.10 -29.81 -69.53
CA THR A 140 -65.96 -29.39 -70.36
C THR A 140 -65.80 -27.87 -70.39
N SER A 141 -66.91 -27.12 -70.49
CA SER A 141 -66.91 -25.65 -70.42
C SER A 141 -66.47 -25.13 -69.06
N LEU A 142 -66.99 -25.72 -67.97
CA LEU A 142 -66.62 -25.38 -66.60
C LEU A 142 -65.14 -25.64 -66.33
N LYS A 143 -64.62 -26.81 -66.73
CA LYS A 143 -63.19 -27.10 -66.62
C LYS A 143 -62.33 -26.12 -67.42
N ALA A 144 -62.74 -25.78 -68.64
CA ALA A 144 -62.04 -24.80 -69.46
C ALA A 144 -61.99 -23.41 -68.77
N LYS A 145 -63.10 -22.95 -68.17
CA LYS A 145 -63.15 -21.68 -67.41
C LYS A 145 -62.33 -21.73 -66.12
N LEU A 146 -62.40 -22.82 -65.37
CA LEU A 146 -61.64 -23.02 -64.12
C LEU A 146 -60.13 -23.25 -64.36
N SER A 147 -59.72 -23.62 -65.57
CA SER A 147 -58.32 -23.78 -65.95
C SER A 147 -57.71 -22.56 -66.66
N LYS A 148 -58.55 -21.63 -67.14
CA LYS A 148 -58.10 -20.48 -67.93
C LYS A 148 -57.94 -19.27 -67.02
N ASN A 149 -56.71 -18.78 -66.88
CA ASN A 149 -56.34 -17.62 -66.04
C ASN A 149 -56.55 -17.82 -64.52
N VAL A 150 -56.36 -19.03 -64.01
CA VAL A 150 -56.40 -19.32 -62.56
C VAL A 150 -55.02 -19.79 -62.09
N SER A 151 -54.57 -19.33 -60.92
CA SER A 151 -53.25 -19.67 -60.35
C SER A 151 -53.18 -21.06 -59.71
N GLU A 152 -54.32 -21.66 -59.40
CA GLU A 152 -54.45 -22.96 -58.75
C GLU A 152 -55.45 -23.84 -59.53
N ASN A 153 -55.05 -25.07 -59.85
CA ASN A 153 -55.89 -25.95 -60.66
C ASN A 153 -56.96 -26.65 -59.81
N VAL A 154 -58.10 -25.98 -59.61
CA VAL A 154 -59.25 -26.48 -58.83
C VAL A 154 -59.77 -27.84 -59.35
N THR A 155 -59.49 -28.17 -60.61
CA THR A 155 -59.94 -29.42 -61.26
C THR A 155 -59.20 -30.68 -60.80
N ASP A 156 -58.07 -30.55 -60.10
CA ASP A 156 -57.33 -31.69 -59.53
C ASP A 156 -57.81 -32.05 -58.10
N GLY A 157 -58.43 -31.10 -57.39
CA GLY A 157 -58.86 -31.26 -56.00
C GLY A 157 -60.29 -31.73 -55.80
N ILE A 158 -61.16 -31.56 -56.80
CA ILE A 158 -62.58 -31.93 -56.77
C ILE A 158 -62.88 -32.88 -57.92
N SER A 159 -63.41 -34.08 -57.62
CA SER A 159 -63.69 -35.08 -58.66
C SER A 159 -64.76 -34.63 -59.67
N ASP A 160 -64.62 -35.08 -60.91
CA ASP A 160 -65.56 -34.83 -62.02
C ASP A 160 -67.01 -35.17 -61.69
N THR A 161 -67.21 -36.24 -60.92
CA THR A 161 -68.54 -36.65 -60.43
C THR A 161 -69.17 -35.56 -59.57
N MET A 162 -68.40 -34.89 -58.70
CA MET A 162 -68.90 -33.84 -57.81
C MET A 162 -69.18 -32.53 -58.58
N LEU A 163 -68.31 -32.17 -59.53
CA LEU A 163 -68.56 -31.03 -60.44
C LEU A 163 -69.82 -31.25 -61.29
N SER A 164 -70.07 -32.50 -61.72
CA SER A 164 -71.28 -32.84 -62.46
C SER A 164 -72.56 -32.75 -61.61
N ILE A 165 -72.46 -32.95 -60.29
CA ILE A 165 -73.58 -32.78 -59.35
C ILE A 165 -73.90 -31.29 -59.17
N LEU A 166 -72.89 -30.43 -59.04
CA LEU A 166 -73.07 -28.97 -59.00
C LEU A 166 -73.79 -28.43 -60.25
N LEU A 167 -73.41 -28.94 -61.43
CA LEU A 167 -74.02 -28.56 -62.71
C LEU A 167 -75.46 -29.05 -62.90
N ARG A 168 -75.95 -29.98 -62.07
CA ARG A 168 -77.32 -30.50 -62.08
C ARG A 168 -78.25 -29.80 -61.09
N MET A 169 -77.71 -29.04 -60.14
CA MET A 169 -78.48 -28.30 -59.14
C MET A 169 -79.28 -27.18 -59.80
N ASP A 170 -80.45 -26.88 -59.23
CA ASP A 170 -81.16 -25.65 -59.58
C ASP A 170 -80.47 -24.44 -58.90
N ALA A 171 -80.83 -23.22 -59.32
CA ALA A 171 -80.18 -22.02 -58.81
C ALA A 171 -80.41 -21.80 -57.30
N LYS A 172 -81.48 -22.35 -56.73
CA LYS A 172 -81.82 -22.19 -55.32
C LYS A 172 -81.02 -23.14 -54.44
N ASP A 173 -80.84 -24.38 -54.90
CA ASP A 173 -80.01 -25.39 -54.24
C ASP A 173 -78.52 -25.02 -54.33
N LEU A 174 -78.08 -24.43 -55.45
CA LEU A 174 -76.70 -23.99 -55.62
C LEU A 174 -76.32 -22.87 -54.63
N ASP A 175 -77.19 -21.86 -54.47
CA ASP A 175 -77.03 -20.76 -53.51
C ASP A 175 -77.06 -21.25 -52.06
N ALA A 176 -77.95 -22.21 -51.74
CA ALA A 176 -78.02 -22.81 -50.41
C ALA A 176 -76.74 -23.59 -50.06
N VAL A 177 -76.16 -24.31 -51.02
CA VAL A 177 -74.90 -25.05 -50.84
C VAL A 177 -73.71 -24.08 -50.73
N GLU A 178 -73.64 -23.04 -51.55
CA GLU A 178 -72.59 -22.02 -51.49
C GLU A 178 -72.56 -21.36 -50.10
N LYS A 179 -73.72 -20.91 -49.61
CA LYS A 179 -73.84 -20.23 -48.32
C LYS A 179 -73.41 -21.11 -47.15
N GLU A 180 -73.78 -22.38 -47.16
CA GLU A 180 -73.42 -23.31 -46.08
C GLU A 180 -71.93 -23.67 -46.11
N VAL A 181 -71.34 -23.82 -47.30
CA VAL A 181 -69.89 -24.07 -47.45
C VAL A 181 -69.07 -22.85 -47.02
N ILE A 182 -69.47 -21.64 -47.41
CA ILE A 182 -68.78 -20.40 -47.00
C ILE A 182 -68.90 -20.21 -45.48
N SER A 183 -70.08 -20.40 -44.90
CA SER A 183 -70.26 -20.27 -43.45
C SER A 183 -69.44 -21.30 -42.67
N ALA A 184 -69.33 -22.54 -43.16
CA ALA A 184 -68.51 -23.56 -42.51
C ALA A 184 -66.99 -23.31 -42.72
N LEU A 185 -66.60 -22.68 -43.84
CA LEU A 185 -65.22 -22.31 -44.12
C LEU A 185 -64.74 -21.16 -43.23
N ASP A 186 -65.56 -20.13 -43.04
CA ASP A 186 -65.27 -18.98 -42.18
C ASP A 186 -65.01 -19.46 -40.74
N VAL A 187 -65.93 -20.25 -40.18
CA VAL A 187 -65.77 -20.85 -38.83
C VAL A 187 -64.53 -21.74 -38.74
N ALA A 188 -64.24 -22.55 -39.76
CA ALA A 188 -63.09 -23.44 -39.74
C ALA A 188 -61.73 -22.73 -39.89
N MET A 189 -61.71 -21.53 -40.48
CA MET A 189 -60.50 -20.75 -40.73
C MET A 189 -60.40 -19.47 -39.88
N GLU A 190 -61.36 -19.21 -38.99
CA GLU A 190 -61.33 -18.13 -38.00
C GLU A 190 -60.19 -18.33 -36.99
N GLU A 191 -59.89 -19.58 -36.65
CA GLU A 191 -58.79 -19.97 -35.77
C GLU A 191 -57.54 -20.45 -36.55
N SER A 192 -56.45 -20.66 -35.81
CA SER A 192 -55.16 -21.10 -36.36
C SER A 192 -55.21 -22.52 -36.92
N VAL A 193 -55.05 -22.62 -38.23
CA VAL A 193 -54.88 -23.86 -38.98
C VAL A 193 -53.40 -24.01 -39.33
N ARG A 194 -52.72 -24.87 -38.57
CA ARG A 194 -51.36 -25.35 -38.84
C ARG A 194 -51.42 -26.62 -39.68
N LYS A 195 -50.29 -27.00 -40.25
CA LYS A 195 -50.17 -28.27 -40.98
C LYS A 195 -50.50 -29.49 -40.11
N ASP A 196 -50.20 -29.41 -38.81
CA ASP A 196 -50.33 -30.53 -37.87
C ASP A 196 -51.77 -30.77 -37.41
N ASN A 197 -52.56 -29.71 -37.21
CA ASN A 197 -53.98 -29.80 -36.82
C ASN A 197 -54.96 -29.72 -38.01
N MET A 198 -54.46 -29.53 -39.24
CA MET A 198 -55.28 -29.38 -40.45
C MET A 198 -56.28 -30.53 -40.65
N THR A 199 -55.89 -31.77 -40.33
CA THR A 199 -56.78 -32.94 -40.48
C THR A 199 -57.95 -32.88 -39.51
N GLU A 200 -57.72 -32.44 -38.28
CA GLU A 200 -58.75 -32.28 -37.24
C GLU A 200 -59.73 -31.16 -37.62
N VAL A 201 -59.20 -30.01 -38.07
CA VAL A 201 -60.03 -28.88 -38.56
C VAL A 201 -60.89 -29.31 -39.76
N LYS A 202 -60.33 -30.08 -40.71
CA LYS A 202 -61.08 -30.61 -41.86
C LYS A 202 -62.19 -31.57 -41.45
N VAL A 203 -61.98 -32.38 -40.40
CA VAL A 203 -63.01 -33.28 -39.88
C VAL A 203 -64.13 -32.49 -39.21
N GLY A 204 -63.79 -31.56 -38.30
CA GLY A 204 -64.79 -30.71 -37.64
C GLY A 204 -65.63 -29.90 -38.63
N ALA A 205 -64.99 -29.32 -39.66
CA ALA A 205 -65.70 -28.59 -40.71
C ALA A 205 -66.66 -29.47 -41.52
N ARG A 206 -66.29 -30.73 -41.78
CA ARG A 206 -67.19 -31.70 -42.43
C ARG A 206 -68.39 -32.07 -41.56
N ASP A 207 -68.20 -32.15 -40.25
CA ASP A 207 -69.29 -32.45 -39.32
C ASP A 207 -70.30 -31.31 -39.26
N THR A 208 -69.85 -30.04 -39.38
CA THR A 208 -70.74 -28.88 -39.54
C THR A 208 -71.65 -29.03 -40.77
N ILE A 209 -71.10 -29.43 -41.91
CA ILE A 209 -71.88 -29.71 -43.12
C ILE A 209 -72.80 -30.93 -42.94
N GLU A 210 -72.40 -31.93 -42.16
CA GLU A 210 -73.25 -33.09 -41.87
C GLU A 210 -74.48 -32.71 -41.04
N LEU A 211 -74.34 -31.73 -40.15
CA LEU A 211 -75.43 -31.20 -39.30
C LEU A 211 -76.32 -30.18 -40.02
N SER A 212 -75.92 -29.72 -41.21
CA SER A 212 -76.71 -28.77 -42.02
C SER A 212 -78.01 -29.36 -42.55
N ASN A 213 -78.93 -28.47 -42.93
CA ASN A 213 -80.21 -28.80 -43.57
C ASN A 213 -80.11 -29.15 -45.06
N LEU A 214 -78.90 -29.34 -45.60
CA LEU A 214 -78.70 -29.72 -47.00
C LEU A 214 -79.24 -31.13 -47.29
N PRO A 215 -79.78 -31.40 -48.48
CA PRO A 215 -80.10 -32.76 -48.93
C PRO A 215 -78.87 -33.70 -48.88
N PRO A 216 -79.03 -35.00 -48.54
CA PRO A 216 -77.92 -35.95 -48.48
C PRO A 216 -77.11 -36.05 -49.79
N SER A 217 -77.76 -35.81 -50.93
CA SER A 217 -77.12 -35.78 -52.26
C SER A 217 -76.13 -34.63 -52.44
N TYR A 218 -76.27 -33.54 -51.69
CA TYR A 218 -75.45 -32.33 -51.81
C TYR A 218 -74.38 -32.23 -50.71
N LYS A 219 -74.61 -32.85 -49.55
CA LYS A 219 -73.63 -32.90 -48.44
C LYS A 219 -72.28 -33.46 -48.87
N GLY A 220 -72.26 -34.50 -49.72
CA GLY A 220 -71.02 -35.09 -50.22
C GLY A 220 -70.17 -34.11 -51.03
N VAL A 221 -70.81 -33.30 -51.87
CA VAL A 221 -70.14 -32.27 -52.68
C VAL A 221 -69.67 -31.11 -51.81
N ALA A 222 -70.52 -30.61 -50.91
CA ALA A 222 -70.20 -29.53 -49.98
C ALA A 222 -68.98 -29.87 -49.11
N LYS A 223 -68.92 -31.10 -48.57
CA LYS A 223 -67.76 -31.60 -47.81
C LYS A 223 -66.48 -31.64 -48.63
N ALA A 224 -66.55 -32.03 -49.91
CA ALA A 224 -65.39 -32.10 -50.79
C ALA A 224 -64.82 -30.71 -51.08
N ILE A 225 -65.68 -29.74 -51.40
CA ILE A 225 -65.29 -28.34 -51.65
C ILE A 225 -64.69 -27.71 -50.39
N LEU A 226 -65.34 -27.90 -49.24
CA LEU A 226 -64.86 -27.39 -47.95
C LEU A 226 -63.48 -27.96 -47.58
N SER A 227 -63.27 -29.26 -47.80
CA SER A 227 -61.99 -29.92 -47.53
C SER A 227 -60.84 -29.42 -48.40
N TYR A 228 -61.16 -29.01 -49.63
CA TYR A 228 -60.21 -28.42 -50.57
C TYR A 228 -59.90 -26.96 -50.21
N ALA A 229 -60.90 -26.20 -49.79
CA ALA A 229 -60.76 -24.80 -49.42
C ALA A 229 -59.95 -24.58 -48.13
N ILE A 230 -60.00 -25.50 -47.17
CA ILE A 230 -59.23 -25.41 -45.93
C ILE A 230 -57.74 -25.67 -46.21
N VAL A 231 -56.92 -24.62 -46.01
CA VAL A 231 -55.45 -24.64 -46.10
C VAL A 231 -54.82 -24.06 -44.83
N PRO A 232 -53.53 -24.34 -44.56
CA PRO A 232 -52.84 -23.72 -43.42
C PRO A 232 -52.83 -22.19 -43.54
N ASN A 233 -53.35 -21.50 -42.53
CA ASN A 233 -53.35 -20.04 -42.43
C ASN A 233 -52.34 -19.53 -41.39
N GLU A 234 -51.64 -20.43 -40.69
CA GLU A 234 -50.55 -20.11 -39.77
C GLU A 234 -49.25 -20.78 -40.24
N VAL A 235 -48.26 -19.98 -40.63
CA VAL A 235 -47.01 -20.46 -41.26
C VAL A 235 -45.79 -20.03 -40.45
N TYR A 236 -44.80 -20.92 -40.39
CA TYR A 236 -43.51 -20.64 -39.75
C TYR A 236 -42.80 -19.44 -40.39
N SER A 237 -42.37 -18.49 -39.56
CA SER A 237 -41.54 -17.35 -39.97
C SER A 237 -40.10 -17.54 -39.51
N ALA A 238 -39.22 -17.88 -40.46
CA ALA A 238 -37.79 -18.02 -40.20
C ALA A 238 -37.15 -16.69 -39.76
N GLU A 239 -37.62 -15.57 -40.33
CA GLU A 239 -37.13 -14.22 -40.02
C GLU A 239 -37.48 -13.82 -38.58
N GLN A 240 -38.76 -13.89 -38.20
CA GLN A 240 -39.18 -13.54 -36.84
C GLN A 240 -38.59 -14.48 -35.78
N THR A 241 -38.41 -15.75 -36.12
CA THR A 241 -37.71 -16.71 -35.25
C THR A 241 -36.24 -16.32 -35.06
N ALA A 242 -35.53 -15.97 -36.13
CA ALA A 242 -34.14 -15.52 -36.05
C ALA A 242 -33.99 -14.23 -35.25
N ASP A 243 -34.91 -13.27 -35.43
CA ASP A 243 -34.91 -12.01 -34.68
C ASP A 243 -35.16 -12.23 -33.18
N ARG A 244 -36.14 -13.07 -32.82
CA ARG A 244 -36.38 -13.43 -31.41
C ARG A 244 -35.20 -14.17 -30.79
N ARG A 245 -34.54 -15.07 -31.53
CA ARG A 245 -33.30 -15.75 -31.08
C ARG A 245 -32.17 -14.76 -30.81
N LYS A 246 -32.01 -13.76 -31.69
CA LYS A 246 -31.00 -12.71 -31.54
C LYS A 246 -31.30 -11.80 -30.35
N GLU A 247 -32.56 -11.42 -30.16
CA GLU A 247 -33.00 -10.63 -29.01
C GLU A 247 -32.79 -11.39 -27.69
N ALA A 248 -33.16 -12.68 -27.65
CA ALA A 248 -32.94 -13.54 -26.49
C ALA A 248 -31.44 -13.65 -26.14
N SER A 249 -30.57 -13.84 -27.15
CA SER A 249 -29.12 -13.82 -26.95
C SER A 249 -28.59 -12.47 -26.47
N ALA A 250 -29.13 -11.34 -26.94
CA ALA A 250 -28.68 -10.01 -26.54
C ALA A 250 -29.11 -9.65 -25.10
N ASN A 251 -30.25 -10.19 -24.65
CA ASN A 251 -30.80 -9.95 -23.32
C ASN A 251 -30.15 -10.81 -22.22
N VAL A 252 -29.25 -11.73 -22.56
CA VAL A 252 -28.48 -12.50 -21.56
C VAL A 252 -27.56 -11.57 -20.79
N ILE A 253 -27.75 -11.55 -19.47
CA ILE A 253 -26.90 -10.81 -18.54
C ILE A 253 -25.52 -11.48 -18.53
N PRO A 254 -24.41 -10.74 -18.75
CA PRO A 254 -23.07 -11.30 -18.72
C PRO A 254 -22.79 -12.01 -17.40
N VAL A 255 -22.30 -13.25 -17.50
CA VAL A 255 -21.92 -14.06 -16.35
C VAL A 255 -20.62 -13.50 -15.80
N LYS A 256 -20.65 -12.99 -14.57
CA LYS A 256 -19.50 -12.40 -13.89
C LYS A 256 -19.06 -13.26 -12.72
N ILE A 257 -17.75 -13.42 -12.59
CA ILE A 257 -17.13 -13.93 -11.36
C ILE A 257 -16.95 -12.72 -10.45
N LEU A 258 -17.59 -12.71 -9.29
CA LEU A 258 -17.57 -11.57 -8.38
C LEU A 258 -16.33 -11.59 -7.48
N GLN A 259 -15.81 -10.41 -7.14
CA GLN A 259 -14.78 -10.28 -6.11
C GLN A 259 -15.25 -10.93 -4.79
N GLY A 260 -14.40 -11.76 -4.19
CA GLY A 260 -14.67 -12.50 -2.95
C GLY A 260 -15.42 -13.82 -3.12
N GLN A 261 -15.89 -14.14 -4.33
CA GLN A 261 -16.52 -15.43 -4.64
C GLN A 261 -15.51 -16.57 -4.48
N VAL A 262 -15.93 -17.66 -3.82
CA VAL A 262 -15.10 -18.88 -3.70
C VAL A 262 -15.08 -19.60 -5.05
N ILE A 263 -13.88 -19.81 -5.59
CA ILE A 263 -13.66 -20.51 -6.86
C ILE A 263 -13.43 -22.01 -6.61
N VAL A 264 -12.65 -22.35 -5.58
CA VAL A 264 -12.44 -23.73 -5.13
C VAL A 264 -12.30 -23.77 -3.62
N GLN A 265 -12.92 -24.75 -2.98
CA GLN A 265 -12.78 -25.00 -1.54
C GLN A 265 -11.58 -25.89 -1.25
N GLU A 266 -10.98 -25.73 -0.08
CA GLU A 266 -9.94 -26.65 0.41
C GLU A 266 -10.45 -28.10 0.38
N GLY A 267 -9.63 -29.01 -0.15
CA GLY A 267 -9.98 -30.42 -0.32
C GLY A 267 -10.78 -30.76 -1.58
N GLN A 268 -11.19 -29.77 -2.38
CA GLN A 268 -11.87 -29.99 -3.66
C GLN A 268 -10.85 -30.21 -4.80
N ILE A 269 -11.18 -31.11 -5.73
CA ILE A 269 -10.36 -31.35 -6.93
C ILE A 269 -10.55 -30.19 -7.92
N ILE A 270 -9.44 -29.68 -8.44
CA ILE A 270 -9.44 -28.65 -9.48
C ILE A 270 -9.74 -29.29 -10.83
N ASP A 271 -10.98 -29.13 -11.25
CA ASP A 271 -11.45 -29.54 -12.57
C ASP A 271 -11.04 -28.51 -13.65
N ARG A 272 -11.42 -28.81 -14.89
CA ARG A 272 -11.12 -27.96 -16.04
C ARG A 272 -11.75 -26.57 -15.96
N GLU A 273 -12.92 -26.46 -15.36
CA GLU A 273 -13.64 -25.20 -15.27
C GLU A 273 -13.03 -24.31 -14.18
N ILE A 274 -12.72 -24.88 -13.02
CA ILE A 274 -12.00 -24.21 -11.95
C ILE A 274 -10.64 -23.72 -12.44
N TYR A 275 -9.87 -24.59 -13.12
CA TYR A 275 -8.56 -24.20 -13.68
C TYR A 275 -8.66 -23.04 -14.67
N ARG A 276 -9.69 -23.05 -15.53
CA ARG A 276 -9.97 -21.96 -16.46
C ARG A 276 -10.33 -20.66 -15.76
N GLN A 277 -11.17 -20.71 -14.73
CA GLN A 277 -11.51 -19.55 -13.91
C GLN A 277 -10.27 -18.97 -13.22
N LEU A 278 -9.39 -19.83 -12.67
CA LEU A 278 -8.11 -19.41 -12.11
C LEU A 278 -7.19 -18.76 -13.17
N ALA A 279 -7.18 -19.27 -14.41
CA ALA A 279 -6.44 -18.67 -15.51
C ALA A 279 -6.98 -17.29 -15.91
N LEU A 280 -8.31 -17.17 -16.03
CA LEU A 280 -9.01 -15.93 -16.38
C LEU A 280 -8.80 -14.82 -15.32
N LEU A 281 -8.67 -15.22 -14.06
CA LEU A 281 -8.33 -14.34 -12.93
C LEU A 281 -6.82 -14.03 -12.83
N ASN A 282 -5.99 -14.56 -13.73
CA ASN A 282 -4.52 -14.49 -13.70
C ASN A 282 -3.89 -15.01 -12.39
N LEU A 283 -4.51 -16.02 -11.75
CA LEU A 283 -4.05 -16.58 -10.48
C LEU A 283 -3.00 -17.70 -10.63
N LEU A 284 -2.86 -18.25 -11.84
CA LEU A 284 -1.95 -19.38 -12.13
C LEU A 284 -0.49 -18.95 -12.34
N ASP A 285 -0.25 -17.74 -12.86
CA ASP A 285 1.09 -17.31 -13.32
C ASP A 285 1.33 -15.81 -13.06
N GLN A 286 1.03 -15.38 -11.83
CA GLN A 286 1.00 -13.97 -11.47
C GLN A 286 2.43 -13.43 -11.22
N LYS A 287 3.08 -12.95 -12.28
CA LYS A 287 4.24 -12.06 -12.17
C LYS A 287 3.74 -10.63 -12.03
N MET A 288 4.29 -9.86 -11.08
CA MET A 288 3.97 -8.43 -10.99
C MET A 288 4.30 -7.75 -12.34
N PRO A 289 3.37 -6.98 -12.94
CA PRO A 289 3.65 -6.25 -14.16
C PRO A 289 4.78 -5.23 -13.93
N ILE A 290 5.61 -5.01 -14.96
CA ILE A 290 6.78 -4.12 -14.87
C ILE A 290 6.41 -2.69 -14.44
N LYS A 291 5.19 -2.25 -14.76
CA LYS A 291 4.63 -0.96 -14.35
C LYS A 291 4.48 -0.84 -12.82
N GLN A 292 4.14 -1.91 -12.11
CA GLN A 292 4.05 -1.91 -10.65
C GLN A 292 5.44 -1.80 -10.01
N TYR A 293 6.44 -2.53 -10.53
CA TYR A 293 7.83 -2.39 -10.12
C TYR A 293 8.34 -0.96 -10.32
N ALA A 294 8.09 -0.36 -11.49
CA ALA A 294 8.44 1.02 -11.78
C ALA A 294 7.75 2.01 -10.84
N GLY A 295 6.48 1.77 -10.50
CA GLY A 295 5.70 2.58 -9.54
C GLY A 295 6.32 2.59 -8.15
N PHE A 296 6.67 1.43 -7.59
CA PHE A 296 7.34 1.35 -6.29
C PHE A 296 8.75 1.94 -6.31
N GLY A 297 9.47 1.78 -7.43
CA GLY A 297 10.76 2.42 -7.63
C GLY A 297 10.65 3.95 -7.60
N LEU A 298 9.67 4.51 -8.33
CA LEU A 298 9.43 5.95 -8.37
C LEU A 298 8.94 6.51 -7.03
N LEU A 299 8.12 5.75 -6.30
CA LEU A 299 7.73 6.10 -4.92
C LEU A 299 8.93 6.15 -3.99
N LEU A 300 9.81 5.14 -4.01
CA LEU A 300 11.02 5.16 -3.18
C LEU A 300 11.97 6.28 -3.57
N VAL A 301 12.12 6.57 -4.87
CA VAL A 301 12.94 7.70 -5.34
C VAL A 301 12.36 9.02 -4.84
N SER A 302 11.03 9.20 -4.85
CA SER A 302 10.40 10.44 -4.37
C SER A 302 10.57 10.60 -2.85
N LEU A 303 10.38 9.54 -2.07
CA LEU A 303 10.62 9.54 -0.62
C LEU A 303 12.11 9.79 -0.29
N ALA A 304 13.04 9.14 -0.98
CA ALA A 304 14.47 9.36 -0.81
C ALA A 304 14.88 10.81 -1.18
N SER A 305 14.30 11.36 -2.25
CA SER A 305 14.52 12.75 -2.65
C SER A 305 14.00 13.72 -1.60
N MET A 306 12.79 13.49 -1.06
CA MET A 306 12.20 14.28 0.01
C MET A 306 13.11 14.29 1.26
N LEU A 307 13.58 13.12 1.69
CA LEU A 307 14.52 12.99 2.81
C LEU A 307 15.84 13.73 2.54
N TYR A 308 16.40 13.59 1.34
CA TYR A 308 17.64 14.27 0.95
C TYR A 308 17.50 15.80 1.01
N PHE A 309 16.50 16.36 0.31
CA PHE A 309 16.27 17.81 0.31
C PHE A 309 15.93 18.36 1.69
N PHE A 310 15.14 17.61 2.48
CA PHE A 310 14.83 17.97 3.86
C PHE A 310 16.10 18.06 4.72
N THR A 311 16.99 17.08 4.61
CA THR A 311 18.26 17.04 5.36
C THR A 311 19.19 18.18 4.93
N GLN A 312 19.26 18.49 3.64
CA GLN A 312 20.12 19.57 3.15
C GLN A 312 19.68 20.96 3.61
N ARG A 313 18.38 21.17 3.83
CA ARG A 313 17.83 22.43 4.36
C ARG A 313 18.11 22.66 5.86
N GLN A 314 18.59 21.66 6.59
CA GLN A 314 18.95 21.83 8.01
C GLN A 314 20.27 22.61 8.12
N LYS A 315 20.18 23.91 8.45
CA LYS A 315 21.35 24.81 8.60
C LYS A 315 22.25 24.46 9.78
N ASN A 316 21.69 23.83 10.82
CA ASN A 316 22.41 23.51 12.06
C ASN A 316 23.22 22.20 11.98
N LEU A 317 23.16 21.50 10.84
CA LEU A 317 23.91 20.26 10.62
C LEU A 317 25.03 20.52 9.62
N ASP A 318 26.26 20.24 10.05
CA ASP A 318 27.40 20.17 9.14
C ASP A 318 27.27 18.95 8.21
N HIS A 319 28.03 18.94 7.10
CA HIS A 319 27.99 17.93 6.05
C HIS A 319 28.11 16.50 6.60
N ASP A 320 28.99 16.28 7.57
CA ASP A 320 29.19 14.96 8.20
C ASP A 320 27.97 14.51 9.03
N LYS A 321 27.36 15.43 9.79
CA LYS A 321 26.14 15.15 10.56
C LYS A 321 24.93 14.91 9.66
N LYS A 322 24.85 15.60 8.51
CA LYS A 322 23.83 15.36 7.49
C LYS A 322 23.92 13.95 6.91
N ASN A 323 25.11 13.51 6.54
CA ASN A 323 25.36 12.16 6.04
C ASN A 323 25.04 11.09 7.08
N GLN A 324 25.44 11.31 8.33
CA GLN A 324 25.12 10.42 9.45
C GLN A 324 23.60 10.33 9.66
N ALA A 325 22.87 11.45 9.59
CA ALA A 325 21.42 11.48 9.71
C ALA A 325 20.73 10.67 8.60
N LEU A 326 21.18 10.79 7.35
CA LEU A 326 20.66 10.00 6.23
C LEU A 326 20.89 8.50 6.46
N LEU A 327 22.10 8.10 6.86
CA LEU A 327 22.44 6.69 7.12
C LEU A 327 21.60 6.09 8.26
N VAL A 328 21.44 6.83 9.36
CA VAL A 328 20.61 6.41 10.51
C VAL A 328 19.15 6.30 10.09
N PHE A 329 18.61 7.29 9.39
CA PHE A 329 17.23 7.27 8.92
C PHE A 329 16.97 6.08 7.98
N SER A 330 17.81 5.89 6.96
CA SER A 330 17.66 4.81 5.99
C SER A 330 17.81 3.42 6.62
N SER A 331 18.75 3.24 7.56
CA SER A 331 18.93 1.96 8.25
C SER A 331 17.74 1.63 9.16
N VAL A 332 17.22 2.59 9.93
CA VAL A 332 16.00 2.39 10.73
C VAL A 332 14.81 2.09 9.82
N TYR A 333 14.67 2.80 8.69
CA TYR A 333 13.59 2.56 7.73
C TYR A 333 13.64 1.15 7.13
N VAL A 334 14.82 0.64 6.78
CA VAL A 334 14.99 -0.75 6.31
C VAL A 334 14.60 -1.76 7.40
N VAL A 335 14.93 -1.50 8.67
CA VAL A 335 14.52 -2.36 9.79
C VAL A 335 13.00 -2.37 9.95
N ILE A 336 12.34 -1.20 9.84
CA ILE A 336 10.88 -1.08 9.87
C ILE A 336 10.24 -1.87 8.72
N LEU A 337 10.77 -1.73 7.50
CA LEU A 337 10.29 -2.51 6.35
C LEU A 337 10.47 -4.02 6.61
N ALA A 338 11.62 -4.45 7.12
CA ALA A 338 11.83 -5.86 7.48
C ALA A 338 10.80 -6.36 8.51
N MET A 339 10.48 -5.55 9.54
CA MET A 339 9.42 -5.86 10.50
C MET A 339 8.03 -5.95 9.85
N LEU A 340 7.71 -5.08 8.89
CA LEU A 340 6.47 -5.17 8.13
C LEU A 340 6.40 -6.47 7.29
N VAL A 341 7.51 -6.92 6.69
CA VAL A 341 7.56 -8.22 5.98
C VAL A 341 7.26 -9.36 6.95
N ILE A 342 7.86 -9.34 8.15
CA ILE A 342 7.64 -10.37 9.17
C ILE A 342 6.16 -10.42 9.57
N ILE A 343 5.54 -9.27 9.83
CA ILE A 343 4.11 -9.21 10.19
C ILE A 343 3.23 -9.75 9.05
N ARG A 344 3.49 -9.36 7.80
CA ARG A 344 2.75 -9.89 6.64
C ARG A 344 2.91 -11.42 6.51
N TYR A 345 4.11 -11.95 6.75
CA TYR A 345 4.31 -13.40 6.71
C TYR A 345 3.55 -14.13 7.82
N LEU A 346 3.45 -13.53 9.01
CA LEU A 346 2.70 -14.10 10.13
C LEU A 346 1.17 -14.05 9.91
N GLU A 347 0.66 -13.04 9.18
CA GLU A 347 -0.74 -13.00 8.76
C GLU A 347 -1.11 -14.19 7.87
N GLY A 348 -0.20 -14.62 6.98
CA GLY A 348 -0.40 -15.77 6.10
C GLY A 348 -0.50 -17.13 6.81
N VAL A 349 -0.30 -17.17 8.14
CA VAL A 349 -0.43 -18.37 9.00
C VAL A 349 -1.75 -18.35 9.79
N ASP A 350 -2.77 -17.66 9.29
CA ASP A 350 -4.13 -17.54 9.87
C ASP A 350 -4.20 -16.96 11.30
N ILE A 351 -3.19 -16.20 11.72
CA ILE A 351 -3.26 -15.42 12.97
C ILE A 351 -4.05 -14.13 12.71
N SER A 352 -5.35 -14.17 12.93
CA SER A 352 -6.26 -13.04 12.69
C SER A 352 -5.79 -11.75 13.36
N ASN A 353 -5.79 -10.64 12.61
CA ASN A 353 -5.49 -9.28 13.09
C ASN A 353 -4.09 -9.06 13.69
N ILE A 354 -3.10 -9.91 13.39
CA ILE A 354 -1.74 -9.75 13.92
C ILE A 354 -1.05 -8.45 13.45
N SER A 355 -1.57 -7.79 12.40
CA SER A 355 -1.10 -6.46 11.93
C SER A 355 -1.03 -5.41 13.05
N PHE A 356 -1.97 -5.44 14.00
CA PHE A 356 -2.00 -4.51 15.12
C PHE A 356 -0.89 -4.74 16.15
N LEU A 357 -0.16 -5.86 16.07
CA LEU A 357 1.00 -6.13 16.91
C LEU A 357 2.25 -5.37 16.42
N PHE A 358 2.22 -4.85 15.19
CA PHE A 358 3.35 -4.15 14.60
C PHE A 358 3.85 -3.03 15.54
N PRO A 359 5.16 -2.98 15.84
CA PRO A 359 5.73 -2.00 16.77
C PRO A 359 5.83 -0.61 16.13
N ALA A 360 4.69 0.03 15.89
CA ALA A 360 4.57 1.29 15.14
C ALA A 360 5.36 2.46 15.75
N ALA A 361 5.55 2.47 17.07
CA ALA A 361 6.30 3.49 17.78
C ALA A 361 7.83 3.30 17.70
N PHE A 362 8.32 2.13 17.25
CA PHE A 362 9.76 1.81 17.25
C PHE A 362 10.57 2.80 16.43
N GLY A 363 10.21 2.97 15.15
CA GLY A 363 10.92 3.86 14.22
C GLY A 363 10.98 5.31 14.71
N PRO A 364 9.84 5.95 14.99
CA PRO A 364 9.78 7.34 15.44
C PRO A 364 10.52 7.55 16.76
N MET A 365 10.42 6.62 17.71
CA MET A 365 11.13 6.68 18.98
C MET A 365 12.66 6.66 18.78
N ILE A 366 13.18 5.71 17.99
CA ILE A 366 14.62 5.60 17.70
C ILE A 366 15.13 6.88 17.03
N ILE A 367 14.43 7.34 15.99
CA ILE A 367 14.83 8.54 15.25
C ILE A 367 14.77 9.79 16.11
N LYS A 368 13.79 9.91 17.02
CA LYS A 368 13.70 11.04 17.94
C LYS A 368 14.89 11.08 18.90
N ILE A 369 15.32 9.94 19.42
CA ILE A 369 16.44 9.83 20.38
C ILE A 369 17.79 10.07 19.69
N LEU A 370 17.97 9.50 18.49
CA LEU A 370 19.26 9.54 17.79
C LEU A 370 19.47 10.80 16.96
N LEU A 371 18.39 11.34 16.38
CA LEU A 371 18.42 12.52 15.52
C LEU A 371 17.63 13.66 16.16
N ASN A 372 16.38 13.88 15.71
CA ASN A 372 15.50 14.91 16.25
C ASN A 372 14.03 14.58 15.95
N GLU A 373 13.14 15.35 16.56
CA GLU A 373 11.68 15.23 16.39
C GLU A 373 11.23 15.38 14.92
N LYS A 374 11.89 16.23 14.13
CA LYS A 374 11.47 16.49 12.74
C LYS A 374 11.71 15.28 11.83
N PHE A 375 12.85 14.61 12.01
CA PHE A 375 13.11 13.33 11.33
C PHE A 375 12.16 12.24 11.82
N ALA A 376 11.77 12.26 13.11
CA ALA A 376 10.83 11.29 13.65
C ALA A 376 9.45 11.41 12.99
N PHE A 377 8.93 12.63 12.80
CA PHE A 377 7.68 12.83 12.04
C PHE A 377 7.77 12.27 10.61
N MET A 378 8.89 12.50 9.93
CA MET A 378 9.07 12.04 8.55
C MET A 378 9.11 10.50 8.46
N ILE A 379 9.78 9.81 9.38
CA ILE A 379 9.78 8.34 9.38
C ILE A 379 8.41 7.75 9.69
N THR A 380 7.60 8.42 10.51
CA THR A 380 6.21 8.03 10.77
C THR A 380 5.39 8.08 9.49
N ILE A 381 5.49 9.19 8.72
CA ILE A 381 4.79 9.35 7.45
C ILE A 381 5.24 8.28 6.43
N PHE A 382 6.55 8.06 6.31
CA PHE A 382 7.09 7.07 5.37
C PHE A 382 6.64 5.65 5.72
N THR A 383 6.56 5.33 7.01
CA THR A 383 6.08 4.03 7.51
C THR A 383 4.60 3.84 7.24
N ALA A 384 3.77 4.88 7.47
CA ALA A 384 2.35 4.84 7.18
C ALA A 384 2.03 4.71 5.67
N ILE A 385 2.82 5.38 4.81
CA ILE A 385 2.71 5.22 3.35
C ILE A 385 3.07 3.79 2.95
N ALA A 386 4.17 3.24 3.50
CA ALA A 386 4.58 1.88 3.20
C ALA A 386 3.51 0.87 3.64
N SER A 387 2.98 0.99 4.86
CA SER A 387 1.99 0.05 5.41
C SER A 387 0.70 -0.02 4.59
N PHE A 388 0.31 1.07 3.92
CA PHE A 388 -0.86 1.09 3.04
C PHE A 388 -0.77 0.08 1.91
N PHE A 389 0.44 -0.19 1.40
CA PHE A 389 0.67 -1.16 0.32
C PHE A 389 0.90 -2.59 0.83
N VAL A 390 1.31 -2.77 2.10
CA VAL A 390 1.66 -4.11 2.64
C VAL A 390 0.42 -4.97 2.86
N PHE A 391 -0.65 -4.40 3.39
CA PHE A 391 -1.84 -5.17 3.80
C PHE A 391 -2.86 -5.34 2.67
N GLN A 392 -2.46 -5.19 1.41
CA GLN A 392 -3.39 -5.12 0.28
C GLN A 392 -4.03 -6.47 -0.12
N SER A 393 -3.65 -7.59 0.50
CA SER A 393 -4.15 -8.93 0.20
C SER A 393 -5.21 -9.38 1.22
N ASP A 394 -6.38 -9.74 0.71
CA ASP A 394 -7.46 -10.55 1.31
C ASP A 394 -8.56 -9.87 2.14
N ALA A 395 -8.34 -8.66 2.67
CA ALA A 395 -9.39 -7.92 3.40
C ALA A 395 -9.95 -6.74 2.59
N THR A 396 -11.24 -6.44 2.79
CA THR A 396 -11.91 -5.25 2.25
C THR A 396 -11.04 -4.01 2.45
N THR A 397 -11.04 -3.10 1.48
CA THR A 397 -10.26 -1.83 1.46
C THR A 397 -10.31 -1.04 2.79
N ALA A 398 -11.35 -1.24 3.59
CA ALA A 398 -11.52 -0.66 4.92
C ALA A 398 -10.48 -1.14 5.97
N VAL A 399 -10.08 -2.41 5.98
CA VAL A 399 -9.13 -2.96 6.98
C VAL A 399 -7.73 -2.37 6.81
N ASN A 400 -7.31 -2.16 5.56
CA ASN A 400 -5.98 -1.64 5.20
C ASN A 400 -5.79 -0.19 5.64
N VAL A 401 -6.86 0.60 5.53
CA VAL A 401 -6.92 1.97 6.02
C VAL A 401 -6.82 1.96 7.54
N THR A 402 -7.54 1.08 8.22
CA THR A 402 -7.53 0.99 9.69
C THR A 402 -6.14 0.71 10.26
N VAL A 403 -5.40 -0.28 9.74
CA VAL A 403 -4.05 -0.61 10.23
C VAL A 403 -3.08 0.54 9.95
N SER A 404 -3.13 1.14 8.76
CA SER A 404 -2.25 2.26 8.41
C SER A 404 -2.54 3.51 9.24
N THR A 405 -3.81 3.79 9.54
CA THR A 405 -4.20 4.86 10.46
C THR A 405 -3.71 4.58 11.87
N TYR A 406 -3.81 3.34 12.37
CA TYR A 406 -3.23 2.94 13.65
C TYR A 406 -1.72 3.20 13.71
N ILE A 407 -0.96 2.76 12.69
CA ILE A 407 0.50 2.94 12.62
C ILE A 407 0.87 4.43 12.68
N LEU A 408 0.14 5.26 11.93
CA LEU A 408 0.32 6.71 11.92
C LEU A 408 0.06 7.31 13.32
N LEU A 409 -1.09 7.01 13.93
CA LEU A 409 -1.48 7.55 15.24
C LEU A 409 -0.52 7.10 16.34
N SER A 410 -0.11 5.83 16.35
CA SER A 410 0.83 5.29 17.32
C SER A 410 2.21 5.94 17.21
N GLY A 411 2.72 6.10 15.98
CA GLY A 411 3.98 6.80 15.76
C GLY A 411 3.94 8.26 16.19
N LEU A 412 2.85 8.99 15.90
CA LEU A 412 2.67 10.37 16.36
C LEU A 412 2.58 10.46 17.89
N ALA A 413 1.84 9.56 18.53
CA ALA A 413 1.73 9.50 19.99
C ALA A 413 3.10 9.28 20.64
N SER A 414 3.95 8.40 20.09
CA SER A 414 5.30 8.19 20.61
C SER A 414 6.17 9.45 20.55
N ILE A 415 6.03 10.26 19.49
CA ILE A 415 6.79 11.50 19.36
C ILE A 415 6.35 12.51 20.43
N VAL A 416 5.04 12.61 20.70
CA VAL A 416 4.52 13.58 21.68
C VAL A 416 4.82 13.17 23.13
N VAL A 417 4.69 11.87 23.43
CA VAL A 417 4.86 11.32 24.78
C VAL A 417 6.32 11.25 25.20
N LEU A 418 7.23 10.91 24.28
CA LEU A 418 8.66 10.76 24.57
C LEU A 418 9.33 12.13 24.77
N ARG A 419 9.16 12.75 25.94
CA ARG A 419 9.80 14.04 26.29
C ARG A 419 11.11 13.86 27.03
N ASP A 420 11.12 13.02 28.07
CA ASP A 420 12.32 12.67 28.84
C ASP A 420 12.82 11.28 28.41
N TYR A 421 13.99 11.26 27.78
CA TYR A 421 14.71 10.04 27.38
C TYR A 421 16.09 9.96 28.04
N SER A 422 16.31 10.68 29.14
CA SER A 422 17.57 10.65 29.88
C SER A 422 17.83 9.28 30.54
N ARG A 423 16.76 8.63 31.02
CA ARG A 423 16.80 7.37 31.76
C ARG A 423 16.03 6.28 31.04
N ARG A 424 16.54 5.04 31.09
CA ARG A 424 15.87 3.85 30.52
C ARG A 424 14.46 3.64 31.08
N SER A 425 14.25 3.94 32.36
CA SER A 425 12.93 3.86 33.01
C SER A 425 11.94 4.87 32.42
N ALA A 426 12.37 6.10 32.11
CA ALA A 426 11.52 7.12 31.49
C ALA A 426 11.11 6.74 30.06
N ILE A 427 12.02 6.09 29.31
CA ILE A 427 11.73 5.51 28.00
C ILE A 427 10.67 4.40 28.12
N LEU A 428 10.81 3.46 29.08
CA LEU A 428 9.81 2.41 29.31
C LEU A 428 8.45 2.96 29.76
N GLN A 429 8.43 3.96 30.63
CA GLN A 429 7.18 4.62 31.06
C GLN A 429 6.47 5.27 29.87
N SER A 430 7.22 5.92 28.97
CA SER A 430 6.68 6.44 27.71
C SER A 430 6.05 5.33 26.87
N GLY A 431 6.68 4.15 26.82
CA GLY A 431 6.14 2.98 26.13
C GLY A 431 4.83 2.46 26.71
N PHE A 432 4.68 2.48 28.04
CA PHE A 432 3.41 2.12 28.69
C PHE A 432 2.30 3.11 28.34
N ILE A 433 2.57 4.41 28.36
CA ILE A 433 1.62 5.46 27.98
C ILE A 433 1.22 5.33 26.50
N VAL A 434 2.19 5.05 25.61
CA VAL A 434 1.90 4.78 24.18
C VAL A 434 1.09 3.50 24.00
N GLY A 435 1.35 2.46 24.78
CA GLY A 435 0.52 1.25 24.82
C GLY A 435 -0.94 1.56 25.17
N LEU A 436 -1.18 2.40 26.18
CA LEU A 436 -2.54 2.84 26.54
C LEU A 436 -3.19 3.71 25.46
N ALA A 437 -2.42 4.59 24.82
CA ALA A 437 -2.92 5.37 23.67
C ALA A 437 -3.29 4.46 22.50
N ASN A 438 -2.48 3.43 22.23
CA ASN A 438 -2.76 2.43 21.21
C ASN A 438 -4.05 1.65 21.49
N ILE A 439 -4.32 1.29 22.75
CA ILE A 439 -5.61 0.71 23.16
C ILE A 439 -6.74 1.63 22.74
N ALA A 440 -6.67 2.92 23.10
CA ALA A 440 -7.72 3.89 22.77
C ALA A 440 -7.90 4.04 21.25
N PHE A 441 -6.81 4.14 20.48
CA PHE A 441 -6.87 4.27 19.03
C PHE A 441 -7.50 3.05 18.37
N VAL A 442 -7.04 1.84 18.68
CA VAL A 442 -7.56 0.62 18.07
C VAL A 442 -8.99 0.33 18.51
N PHE A 443 -9.33 0.61 19.78
CA PHE A 443 -10.71 0.54 20.26
C PHE A 443 -11.66 1.42 19.42
N LEU A 444 -11.30 2.70 19.21
CA LEU A 444 -12.10 3.63 18.41
C LEU A 444 -12.20 3.18 16.95
N LEU A 445 -11.09 2.72 16.37
CA LEU A 445 -11.06 2.24 14.98
C LEU A 445 -11.94 0.98 14.79
N MET A 446 -11.96 0.07 15.77
CA MET A 446 -12.82 -1.11 15.74
C MET A 446 -14.31 -0.75 15.90
N MET A 447 -14.63 0.28 16.70
CA MET A 447 -15.99 0.81 16.76
C MET A 447 -16.42 1.45 15.44
N ILE A 448 -15.55 2.23 14.79
CA ILE A 448 -15.83 2.84 13.48
C ILE A 448 -16.05 1.76 12.41
N SER A 449 -15.32 0.64 12.51
CA SER A 449 -15.47 -0.51 11.62
C SER A 449 -16.73 -1.34 11.89
N ASN A 450 -17.57 -0.92 12.85
CA ASN A 450 -18.80 -1.60 13.29
C ASN A 450 -18.59 -3.06 13.72
N THR A 451 -17.41 -3.37 14.28
CA THR A 451 -17.09 -4.70 14.81
C THR A 451 -17.83 -4.92 16.13
N GLY A 452 -18.48 -6.07 16.31
CA GLY A 452 -19.27 -6.36 17.51
C GLY A 452 -18.45 -6.39 18.81
N LEU A 453 -18.83 -5.57 19.79
CA LEU A 453 -18.10 -5.37 21.06
C LEU A 453 -17.93 -6.65 21.91
N ALA A 454 -18.83 -7.62 21.76
CA ALA A 454 -18.80 -8.89 22.50
C ALA A 454 -17.95 -9.98 21.82
N THR A 455 -17.30 -9.68 20.69
CA THR A 455 -16.56 -10.68 19.91
C THR A 455 -15.07 -10.69 20.26
N PHE A 456 -14.44 -11.87 20.21
CA PHE A 456 -12.98 -11.99 20.31
C PHE A 456 -12.25 -11.19 19.22
N ALA A 457 -12.86 -11.06 18.04
CA ALA A 457 -12.35 -10.26 16.94
C ALA A 457 -12.18 -8.77 17.29
N PHE A 458 -12.93 -8.24 18.27
CA PHE A 458 -12.80 -6.87 18.74
C PHE A 458 -11.63 -6.69 19.72
N TRP A 459 -11.48 -7.59 20.69
CA TRP A 459 -10.54 -7.42 21.80
C TRP A 459 -9.11 -7.89 21.50
N VAL A 460 -8.93 -8.87 20.61
CA VAL A 460 -7.60 -9.36 20.20
C VAL A 460 -6.72 -8.24 19.59
N PRO A 461 -7.21 -7.44 18.61
CA PRO A 461 -6.46 -6.30 18.07
C PRO A 461 -6.07 -5.27 19.13
N VAL A 462 -6.94 -5.01 20.11
CA VAL A 462 -6.67 -4.07 21.21
C VAL A 462 -5.51 -4.55 22.08
N GLY A 463 -5.49 -5.85 22.40
CA GLY A 463 -4.38 -6.49 23.11
C GLY A 463 -3.07 -6.43 22.32
N TYR A 464 -3.12 -6.73 21.02
CA TYR A 464 -1.95 -6.62 20.14
C TYR A 464 -1.42 -5.19 20.05
N ALA A 465 -2.29 -4.19 19.96
CA ALA A 465 -1.91 -2.79 19.91
C ALA A 465 -1.16 -2.32 21.18
N PHE A 466 -1.59 -2.80 22.34
CA PHE A 466 -0.90 -2.56 23.62
C PHE A 466 0.49 -3.20 23.64
N LEU A 467 0.58 -4.47 23.25
CA LEU A 467 1.84 -5.22 23.19
C LEU A 467 2.80 -4.63 22.15
N GLY A 468 2.32 -4.22 20.98
CA GLY A 468 3.10 -3.52 19.95
C GLY A 468 3.60 -2.16 20.44
N GLY A 469 2.77 -1.44 21.20
CA GLY A 469 3.13 -0.16 21.83
C GLY A 469 4.28 -0.29 22.83
N ILE A 470 4.14 -1.16 23.83
CA ILE A 470 5.21 -1.39 24.83
C ILE A 470 6.42 -2.07 24.18
N GLY A 471 6.19 -3.05 23.32
CA GLY A 471 7.21 -3.81 22.61
C GLY A 471 8.12 -2.90 21.78
N SER A 472 7.58 -1.84 21.17
CA SER A 472 8.35 -0.83 20.45
C SER A 472 9.48 -0.23 21.30
N PHE A 473 9.19 0.11 22.56
CA PHE A 473 10.16 0.76 23.46
C PHE A 473 11.12 -0.26 24.08
N VAL A 474 10.65 -1.46 24.38
CA VAL A 474 11.50 -2.57 24.86
C VAL A 474 12.54 -2.94 23.80
N LEU A 475 12.09 -3.17 22.56
CA LEU A 475 12.98 -3.41 21.41
C LEU A 475 13.92 -2.23 21.20
N GLY A 476 13.39 -1.01 21.29
CA GLY A 476 14.16 0.20 21.10
C GLY A 476 15.32 0.35 22.08
N ILE A 477 15.12 0.09 23.37
CA ILE A 477 16.19 0.14 24.39
C ILE A 477 17.32 -0.86 24.08
N GLY A 478 16.99 -2.04 23.54
CA GLY A 478 18.00 -3.02 23.12
C GLY A 478 18.79 -2.59 21.88
N VAL A 479 18.15 -1.88 20.96
CA VAL A 479 18.71 -1.52 19.65
C VAL A 479 19.47 -0.19 19.66
N ILE A 480 19.08 0.79 20.50
CA ILE A 480 19.75 2.12 20.58
C ILE A 480 21.28 2.00 20.74
N PRO A 481 21.83 1.20 21.68
CA PRO A 481 23.27 1.12 21.87
C PRO A 481 24.02 0.59 20.64
N VAL A 482 23.37 -0.26 19.83
CA VAL A 482 23.92 -0.76 18.57
C VAL A 482 24.06 0.39 17.58
N PHE A 483 23.02 1.22 17.43
CA PHE A 483 23.06 2.40 16.56
C PHE A 483 24.07 3.44 17.05
N GLU A 484 24.13 3.73 18.36
CA GLU A 484 25.12 4.63 18.95
C GLU A 484 26.55 4.17 18.64
N THR A 485 26.82 2.87 18.76
CA THR A 485 28.14 2.30 18.50
C THR A 485 28.50 2.27 17.01
N VAL A 486 27.57 1.82 16.16
CA VAL A 486 27.77 1.69 14.70
C VAL A 486 27.96 3.06 14.05
N PHE A 487 27.18 4.05 14.47
CA PHE A 487 27.23 5.39 13.91
C PHE A 487 28.10 6.35 14.70
N GLY A 488 28.61 5.98 15.89
CA GLY A 488 29.41 6.86 16.75
C GLY A 488 28.64 8.06 17.28
N MET A 489 27.32 7.93 17.48
CA MET A 489 26.46 9.02 17.95
C MET A 489 26.51 9.13 19.47
N LEU A 490 26.63 10.37 19.95
CA LEU A 490 26.55 10.70 21.36
C LEU A 490 25.16 11.22 21.70
N THR A 491 24.33 10.39 22.32
CA THR A 491 23.00 10.79 22.78
C THR A 491 23.06 11.40 24.19
N THR A 492 22.02 12.17 24.54
CA THR A 492 21.83 12.69 25.90
C THR A 492 21.80 11.57 26.94
N SER A 493 21.16 10.43 26.62
CA SER A 493 21.11 9.29 27.54
C SER A 493 22.51 8.72 27.79
N ARG A 494 23.33 8.61 26.74
CA ARG A 494 24.73 8.17 26.88
C ARG A 494 25.56 9.14 27.73
N LEU A 495 25.37 10.45 27.56
CA LEU A 495 26.02 11.45 28.40
C LEU A 495 25.61 11.32 29.88
N VAL A 496 24.33 11.11 30.16
CA VAL A 496 23.82 10.88 31.54
C VAL A 496 24.37 9.58 32.12
N GLU A 497 24.54 8.53 31.32
CA GLU A 497 25.18 7.29 31.79
C GLU A 497 26.65 7.52 32.17
N LEU A 498 27.38 8.28 31.34
CA LEU A 498 28.79 8.59 31.56
C LEU A 498 29.02 9.59 32.70
N SER A 499 28.01 10.37 33.09
CA SER A 499 28.06 11.29 34.24
C SER A 499 27.90 10.58 35.58
N ASN A 500 27.50 9.30 35.60
CA ASN A 500 27.30 8.54 36.82
C ASN A 500 28.64 8.30 37.54
N PRO A 501 28.81 8.73 38.81
CA PRO A 501 30.04 8.50 39.59
C PRO A 501 30.46 7.04 39.72
N ASN A 502 29.52 6.10 39.59
CA ASN A 502 29.79 4.67 39.63
C ASN A 502 30.33 4.10 38.30
N HIS A 503 30.42 4.91 37.25
CA HIS A 503 30.97 4.49 35.97
C HIS A 503 32.44 4.03 36.16
N PRO A 504 32.86 2.86 35.62
CA PRO A 504 34.15 2.25 35.95
C PRO A 504 35.37 3.15 35.76
N LEU A 505 35.38 3.94 34.67
CA LEU A 505 36.48 4.87 34.40
C LEU A 505 36.47 6.10 35.32
N LEU A 506 35.30 6.62 35.66
CA LEU A 506 35.20 7.77 36.57
C LEU A 506 35.61 7.37 37.99
N LYS A 507 35.17 6.17 38.42
CA LYS A 507 35.63 5.54 39.66
C LYS A 507 37.14 5.27 39.66
N LYS A 508 37.72 4.89 38.51
CA LYS A 508 39.18 4.74 38.36
C LYS A 508 39.92 6.05 38.60
N ILE A 509 39.42 7.18 38.06
CA ILE A 509 40.01 8.50 38.30
C ILE A 509 39.94 8.84 39.80
N LEU A 510 38.76 8.70 40.41
CA LEU A 510 38.55 8.93 41.84
C LEU A 510 39.52 8.12 42.72
N MET A 511 39.73 6.83 42.40
CA MET A 511 40.57 5.96 43.22
C MET A 511 42.08 6.11 42.97
N LYS A 512 42.51 6.40 41.73
CA LYS A 512 43.93 6.48 41.37
C LYS A 512 44.51 7.91 41.44
N ALA A 513 43.69 8.91 41.15
CA ALA A 513 44.08 10.31 41.02
C ALA A 513 42.99 11.21 41.62
N PRO A 514 42.78 11.17 42.96
CA PRO A 514 41.70 11.88 43.63
C PRO A 514 41.78 13.41 43.48
N GLY A 515 43.00 13.96 43.41
CA GLY A 515 43.22 15.38 43.16
C GLY A 515 42.73 15.80 41.78
N THR A 516 43.09 15.00 40.76
CA THR A 516 42.60 15.17 39.38
C THR A 516 41.09 15.01 39.28
N TYR A 517 40.48 14.10 40.07
CA TYR A 517 39.02 13.98 40.13
C TYR A 517 38.36 15.27 40.63
N HIS A 518 38.88 15.84 41.73
CA HIS A 518 38.37 17.11 42.26
C HIS A 518 38.56 18.28 41.29
N HIS A 519 39.74 18.38 40.66
CA HIS A 519 40.01 19.33 39.58
C HIS A 519 38.96 19.23 38.46
N SER A 520 38.76 18.02 37.94
CA SER A 520 37.82 17.74 36.85
C SER A 520 36.38 18.15 37.17
N LEU A 521 35.95 17.99 38.43
CA LEU A 521 34.62 18.44 38.87
C LEU A 521 34.50 19.97 38.92
N MET A 522 35.55 20.68 39.35
CA MET A 522 35.56 22.14 39.38
C MET A 522 35.56 22.72 37.96
N VAL A 523 36.42 22.17 37.09
CA VAL A 523 36.45 22.53 35.66
C VAL A 523 35.09 22.24 35.00
N ALA A 524 34.44 21.13 35.32
CA ALA A 524 33.10 20.81 34.82
C ALA A 524 32.08 21.90 35.15
N ASN A 525 32.03 22.37 36.41
CA ASN A 525 31.09 23.41 36.83
C ASN A 525 31.35 24.76 36.15
N LEU A 526 32.63 25.14 36.02
CA LEU A 526 33.03 26.38 35.34
C LEU A 526 32.70 26.34 33.85
N ALA A 527 33.13 25.27 33.18
CA ALA A 527 32.97 25.10 31.74
C ALA A 527 31.49 24.94 31.35
N GLU A 528 30.70 24.22 32.13
CA GLU A 528 29.27 24.06 31.89
C GLU A 528 28.53 25.40 31.98
N SER A 529 28.81 26.21 33.00
CA SER A 529 28.20 27.54 33.16
C SER A 529 28.47 28.43 31.95
N CYS A 530 29.69 28.35 31.42
CA CYS A 530 30.10 29.06 30.21
C CYS A 530 29.38 28.53 28.96
N ALA A 531 29.25 27.21 28.84
CA ALA A 531 28.55 26.58 27.73
C ALA A 531 27.06 26.95 27.71
N ASP A 532 26.39 26.95 28.86
CA ASP A 532 25.00 27.40 29.00
C ASP A 532 24.84 28.87 28.60
N ALA A 533 25.76 29.75 29.03
CA ALA A 533 25.69 31.18 28.75
C ALA A 533 25.76 31.53 27.25
N ILE A 534 26.44 30.71 26.44
CA ILE A 534 26.54 30.90 24.98
C ILE A 534 25.64 29.95 24.17
N GLY A 535 24.82 29.12 24.83
CA GLY A 535 23.96 28.14 24.16
C GLY A 535 24.72 26.99 23.46
N ALA A 536 25.91 26.64 23.97
CA ALA A 536 26.66 25.45 23.56
C ALA A 536 26.14 24.19 24.28
N ASN A 537 26.66 23.01 23.92
CA ASN A 537 26.22 21.76 24.56
C ASN A 537 26.84 21.59 25.97
N SER A 538 26.16 22.14 26.98
CA SER A 538 26.61 22.13 28.38
C SER A 538 26.74 20.75 28.99
N LEU A 539 25.84 19.81 28.67
CA LEU A 539 25.94 18.43 29.15
C LEU A 539 27.18 17.72 28.58
N LEU A 540 27.49 17.92 27.29
CA LEU A 540 28.72 17.40 26.68
C LEU A 540 29.95 17.99 27.39
N VAL A 541 29.95 19.31 27.64
CA VAL A 541 31.05 19.98 28.33
C VAL A 541 31.25 19.42 29.74
N ARG A 542 30.20 19.35 30.55
CA ARG A 542 30.24 18.79 31.91
C ARG A 542 30.83 17.38 31.92
N VAL A 543 30.30 16.48 31.08
CA VAL A 543 30.75 15.08 31.03
C VAL A 543 32.16 14.99 30.45
N GLY A 544 32.48 15.78 29.44
CA GLY A 544 33.82 15.88 28.87
C GLY A 544 34.86 16.24 29.93
N CYS A 545 34.57 17.23 30.77
CA CYS A 545 35.44 17.62 31.88
C CYS A 545 35.67 16.47 32.88
N PHE A 546 34.72 15.57 33.11
CA PHE A 546 34.95 14.41 33.99
C PHE A 546 36.05 13.46 33.49
N TYR A 547 36.31 13.45 32.18
CA TYR A 547 37.23 12.51 31.54
C TYR A 547 38.42 13.16 30.85
N HIS A 548 38.48 14.50 30.72
CA HIS A 548 39.52 15.20 29.97
C HIS A 548 40.94 14.81 30.43
N ASP A 549 41.08 14.57 31.73
CA ASP A 549 42.34 14.29 32.41
C ASP A 549 42.58 12.81 32.76
N ILE A 550 41.78 11.89 32.22
CA ILE A 550 41.87 10.45 32.56
C ILE A 550 43.27 9.84 32.30
N GLY A 551 44.05 10.42 31.38
CA GLY A 551 45.43 10.00 31.12
C GLY A 551 46.36 10.14 32.32
N LYS A 552 46.11 11.11 33.20
CA LYS A 552 46.88 11.31 34.45
C LYS A 552 46.82 10.08 35.37
N THR A 553 45.80 9.22 35.23
CA THR A 553 45.67 7.97 36.00
C THR A 553 46.77 6.93 35.74
N LEU A 554 47.57 7.09 34.68
CA LEU A 554 48.73 6.23 34.42
C LEU A 554 49.91 6.54 35.34
N ARG A 555 50.15 7.84 35.62
CA ARG A 555 51.27 8.31 36.44
C ARG A 555 50.82 9.41 37.42
N PRO A 556 49.87 9.14 38.35
CA PRO A 556 49.25 10.19 39.18
C PRO A 556 50.24 11.10 39.95
N PRO A 557 51.32 10.59 40.59
CA PRO A 557 52.22 11.43 41.38
C PRO A 557 52.97 12.52 40.60
N TYR A 558 53.02 12.44 39.26
CA TYR A 558 53.65 13.44 38.40
C TYR A 558 52.73 14.62 38.07
N PHE A 559 51.54 14.68 38.67
CA PHE A 559 50.62 15.81 38.52
C PHE A 559 50.40 16.44 39.89
N VAL A 560 50.63 17.75 39.99
CA VAL A 560 50.75 18.49 41.26
C VAL A 560 49.53 18.30 42.17
N GLU A 561 48.34 18.20 41.59
CA GLU A 561 47.10 18.01 42.33
C GLU A 561 47.00 16.67 43.06
N ASN A 562 47.80 15.67 42.69
CA ASN A 562 47.83 14.34 43.31
C ASN A 562 49.08 14.10 44.18
N GLN A 563 49.96 15.09 44.34
CA GLN A 563 51.17 14.93 45.13
C GLN A 563 50.84 14.84 46.63
N LEU A 564 51.39 13.83 47.30
CA LEU A 564 51.25 13.64 48.74
C LEU A 564 52.46 14.27 49.45
N GLN A 565 52.22 15.05 50.51
CA GLN A 565 53.26 15.58 51.40
C GLN A 565 54.30 16.52 50.74
N GLY A 566 53.94 17.18 49.64
CA GLY A 566 54.79 18.21 48.99
C GLY A 566 56.04 17.66 48.28
N ILE A 567 56.15 16.34 48.10
CA ILE A 567 57.25 15.74 47.34
C ILE A 567 56.92 15.84 45.85
N ASN A 568 57.73 16.59 45.09
CA ASN A 568 57.58 16.72 43.64
C ASN A 568 58.54 15.78 42.89
N PRO A 569 58.05 14.72 42.21
CA PRO A 569 58.91 13.80 41.46
C PRO A 569 59.69 14.47 40.31
N HIS A 570 59.22 15.62 39.82
CA HIS A 570 59.89 16.39 38.78
C HIS A 570 61.23 16.98 39.20
N ASP A 571 61.52 17.06 40.50
CA ASP A 571 62.81 17.55 40.99
C ASP A 571 63.96 16.58 40.68
N ARG A 572 63.64 15.31 40.39
CA ARG A 572 64.60 14.26 40.02
C ARG A 572 64.65 13.95 38.53
N LEU A 573 63.93 14.71 37.71
CA LEU A 573 63.82 14.51 36.27
C LEU A 573 64.40 15.69 35.49
N THR A 574 64.85 15.42 34.26
CA THR A 574 65.17 16.51 33.33
C THR A 574 63.89 17.22 32.87
N PRO A 575 63.98 18.47 32.38
CA PRO A 575 62.84 19.17 31.78
C PRO A 575 62.18 18.39 30.64
N GLU A 576 62.96 17.69 29.82
CA GLU A 576 62.50 16.87 28.69
C GLU A 576 61.71 15.65 29.17
N GLN A 577 62.21 14.94 30.20
CA GLN A 577 61.50 13.80 30.79
C GLN A 577 60.18 14.24 31.44
N SER A 578 60.19 15.39 32.12
CA SER A 578 58.99 15.96 32.73
C SER A 578 57.96 16.35 31.69
N ARG A 579 58.41 16.99 30.60
CA ARG A 579 57.60 17.30 29.43
C ARG A 579 56.97 16.05 28.84
N ASP A 580 57.74 14.99 28.59
CA ASP A 580 57.23 13.78 27.94
C ASP A 580 56.10 13.13 28.77
N ILE A 581 56.24 13.12 30.10
CA ILE A 581 55.21 12.62 31.02
C ILE A 581 53.95 13.50 30.97
N ILE A 582 54.12 14.82 31.01
CA ILE A 582 52.99 15.75 31.02
C ILE A 582 52.28 15.72 29.69
N ILE A 583 52.97 15.88 28.56
CA ILE A 583 52.33 15.91 27.24
C ILE A 583 51.59 14.60 26.94
N ALA A 584 52.13 13.45 27.39
CA ALA A 584 51.52 12.15 27.12
C ALA A 584 50.10 11.98 27.70
N HIS A 585 49.68 12.74 28.72
CA HIS A 585 48.37 12.52 29.35
C HIS A 585 47.20 12.75 28.39
N THR A 586 47.32 13.64 27.40
CA THR A 586 46.26 13.88 26.41
C THR A 586 46.11 12.68 25.47
N THR A 587 47.22 12.21 24.91
CA THR A 587 47.26 11.05 24.01
C THR A 587 46.92 9.75 24.73
N ASP A 588 47.38 9.57 25.97
CA ASP A 588 47.09 8.43 26.81
C ASP A 588 45.63 8.43 27.25
N GLY A 589 45.07 9.59 27.60
CA GLY A 589 43.66 9.75 27.92
C GLY A 589 42.78 9.36 26.75
N ALA A 590 43.07 9.89 25.56
CA ALA A 590 42.37 9.54 24.33
C ALA A 590 42.48 8.03 23.99
N ALA A 591 43.64 7.41 24.22
CA ALA A 591 43.83 5.97 24.03
C ALA A 591 42.99 5.14 25.01
N ILE A 592 43.00 5.47 26.31
CA ILE A 592 42.17 4.80 27.32
C ILE A 592 40.69 4.88 26.97
N LEU A 593 40.21 6.06 26.57
CA LEU A 593 38.81 6.27 26.19
C LEU A 593 38.44 5.47 24.93
N ARG A 594 39.32 5.46 23.92
CA ARG A 594 39.12 4.68 22.68
C ARG A 594 39.06 3.18 22.94
N ASP A 595 39.94 2.66 23.79
CA ASP A 595 39.97 1.23 24.16
C ASP A 595 38.70 0.81 24.94
N ASN A 596 38.08 1.75 25.66
CA ASN A 596 36.82 1.56 26.37
C ASN A 596 35.58 1.95 25.54
N ARG A 597 35.74 2.17 24.22
CA ARG A 597 34.66 2.51 23.28
C ARG A 597 33.86 3.74 23.71
N PHE A 598 34.53 4.76 24.22
CA PHE A 598 33.88 6.04 24.50
C PHE A 598 33.46 6.75 23.21
N PRO A 599 32.41 7.59 23.28
CA PRO A 599 32.01 8.41 22.15
C PRO A 599 33.13 9.36 21.71
N GLN A 600 33.26 9.55 20.40
CA GLN A 600 34.33 10.37 19.79
C GLN A 600 34.45 11.78 20.40
N PRO A 601 33.36 12.53 20.68
CA PRO A 601 33.48 13.86 21.28
C PRO A 601 34.19 13.87 22.65
N ILE A 602 34.03 12.82 23.47
CA ILE A 602 34.72 12.73 24.77
C ILE A 602 36.21 12.39 24.58
N ILE A 603 36.52 11.55 23.58
CA ILE A 603 37.90 11.25 23.19
C ILE A 603 38.59 12.53 22.69
N ASP A 604 37.90 13.31 21.87
CA ASP A 604 38.40 14.57 21.31
C ASP A 604 38.66 15.60 22.42
N ILE A 605 37.78 15.71 23.41
CA ILE A 605 38.01 16.58 24.58
C ILE A 605 39.30 16.18 25.31
N ALA A 606 39.50 14.89 25.61
CA ALA A 606 40.72 14.44 26.28
C ALA A 606 41.99 14.72 25.46
N LEU A 607 41.92 14.63 24.13
CA LEU A 607 43.06 14.89 23.25
C LEU A 607 43.34 16.39 23.04
N GLN A 608 42.28 17.21 22.92
CA GLN A 608 42.36 18.59 22.42
C GLN A 608 42.22 19.66 23.50
N HIS A 609 41.89 19.30 24.75
CA HIS A 609 41.65 20.30 25.79
C HIS A 609 42.85 21.21 26.08
N HIS A 610 44.09 20.81 25.74
CA HIS A 610 45.25 21.70 25.78
C HIS A 610 45.65 22.28 24.41
N GLY A 611 45.01 21.87 23.32
CA GLY A 611 45.36 22.27 21.96
C GLY A 611 46.82 22.02 21.65
N THR A 612 47.50 23.04 21.15
CA THR A 612 48.95 23.04 20.87
C THR A 612 49.70 23.99 21.80
N THR A 613 49.21 24.17 23.02
CA THR A 613 49.77 25.13 23.97
C THR A 613 51.16 24.71 24.45
N LEU A 614 51.97 25.70 24.83
CA LEU A 614 53.33 25.49 25.34
C LEU A 614 53.30 25.09 26.81
N VAL A 615 54.05 24.04 27.18
CA VAL A 615 54.29 23.66 28.59
C VAL A 615 55.34 24.61 29.18
N LYS A 616 54.90 25.83 29.53
CA LYS A 616 55.75 27.00 29.84
C LYS A 616 56.81 26.73 30.91
N TYR A 617 56.43 26.15 32.05
CA TYR A 617 57.35 25.95 33.19
C TYR A 617 58.59 25.12 32.81
N PHE A 618 58.38 23.95 32.20
CA PHE A 618 59.48 23.07 31.81
C PHE A 618 60.25 23.60 30.60
N TYR A 619 59.60 24.32 29.68
CA TYR A 619 60.30 25.01 28.60
C TYR A 619 61.27 26.07 29.13
N HIS A 620 60.86 26.91 30.08
CA HIS A 620 61.75 27.91 30.67
C HIS A 620 62.91 27.26 31.45
N LYS A 621 62.62 26.21 32.23
CA LYS A 621 63.65 25.43 32.93
C LYS A 621 64.66 24.77 31.97
N ALA A 622 64.20 24.29 30.82
CA ALA A 622 65.06 23.78 29.76
C ALA A 622 65.89 24.89 29.11
N LYS A 623 65.27 26.06 28.87
CA LYS A 623 65.91 27.22 28.25
C LYS A 623 67.01 27.84 29.12
N GLU A 624 66.89 27.74 30.43
CA GLU A 624 67.96 28.10 31.39
C GLU A 624 69.20 27.22 31.24
N GLN A 625 69.03 25.95 30.85
CA GLN A 625 70.12 24.99 30.65
C GLN A 625 70.63 24.99 29.21
N ASN A 626 69.76 25.24 28.24
CA ASN A 626 70.05 25.28 26.82
C ASN A 626 69.25 26.42 26.13
N PRO A 627 69.87 27.57 25.84
CA PRO A 627 69.20 28.72 25.21
C PRO A 627 68.55 28.42 23.85
N ASP A 628 69.04 27.40 23.13
CA ASP A 628 68.60 27.02 21.78
C ASP A 628 67.43 26.02 21.77
N VAL A 629 66.84 25.71 22.93
CA VAL A 629 65.68 24.80 23.01
C VAL A 629 64.48 25.34 22.21
N SER A 630 63.91 24.49 21.37
CA SER A 630 62.77 24.85 20.51
C SER A 630 61.45 24.77 21.28
N GLU A 631 60.59 25.78 21.12
CA GLU A 631 59.22 25.75 21.68
C GLU A 631 58.39 24.59 21.15
N LEU A 632 58.62 24.19 19.89
CA LEU A 632 57.87 23.10 19.25
C LEU A 632 58.01 21.79 20.01
N GLU A 633 59.17 21.55 20.63
CA GLU A 633 59.40 20.34 21.41
C GLU A 633 58.57 20.32 22.69
N PHE A 634 58.19 21.46 23.26
CA PHE A 634 57.45 21.58 24.52
C PHE A 634 55.96 21.90 24.31
N ARG A 635 55.45 21.80 23.09
CA ARG A 635 54.03 22.00 22.77
C ARG A 635 53.28 20.68 22.75
N TYR A 636 52.04 20.71 23.21
CA TYR A 636 51.13 19.59 23.02
C TYR A 636 50.96 19.29 21.51
N PRO A 637 50.82 18.01 21.12
CA PRO A 637 50.69 17.62 19.71
C PRO A 637 49.37 18.06 19.08
N GLY A 638 48.39 18.46 19.90
CA GLY A 638 47.06 18.84 19.44
C GLY A 638 46.20 17.66 18.96
N PRO A 639 45.23 17.93 18.07
CA PRO A 639 45.01 19.18 17.34
C PRO A 639 44.50 20.33 18.25
N LYS A 640 44.44 21.55 17.70
CA LYS A 640 43.77 22.67 18.36
C LYS A 640 42.29 22.36 18.61
N PRO A 641 41.63 23.03 19.57
CA PRO A 641 40.19 22.90 19.75
C PRO A 641 39.43 23.03 18.43
N GLN A 642 38.71 21.97 18.05
CA GLN A 642 37.91 21.93 16.82
C GLN A 642 36.45 22.41 17.03
N THR A 643 36.04 22.61 18.29
CA THR A 643 34.66 22.96 18.64
C THR A 643 34.63 24.05 19.72
N ARG A 644 33.52 24.78 19.80
CA ARG A 644 33.28 25.80 20.83
C ARG A 644 33.35 25.19 22.23
N GLU A 645 32.81 24.00 22.39
CA GLU A 645 32.81 23.23 23.64
C GLU A 645 34.25 22.93 24.12
N ILE A 646 35.14 22.46 23.23
CA ILE A 646 36.53 22.18 23.59
C ILE A 646 37.29 23.49 23.89
N ALA A 647 37.00 24.57 23.18
CA ALA A 647 37.61 25.88 23.45
C ALA A 647 37.23 26.40 24.85
N ILE A 648 35.98 26.22 25.28
CA ILE A 648 35.54 26.54 26.65
C ILE A 648 36.33 25.71 27.67
N ILE A 649 36.44 24.40 27.46
CA ILE A 649 37.17 23.49 28.37
C ILE A 649 38.63 23.90 28.46
N ASN A 650 39.27 24.25 27.34
CA ASN A 650 40.67 24.70 27.30
C ASN A 650 40.94 25.92 28.20
N VAL A 651 40.02 26.89 28.20
CA VAL A 651 40.14 28.08 29.05
C VAL A 651 39.81 27.73 30.50
N ALA A 652 38.68 27.05 30.74
CA ALA A 652 38.21 26.74 32.09
C ALA A 652 39.20 25.89 32.88
N ASP A 653 39.85 24.90 32.23
CA ASP A 653 40.89 24.07 32.82
C ASP A 653 42.10 24.91 33.30
N SER A 654 42.60 25.78 32.43
CA SER A 654 43.73 26.65 32.75
C SER A 654 43.38 27.67 33.84
N VAL A 655 42.15 28.20 33.83
CA VAL A 655 41.68 29.18 34.81
C VAL A 655 41.47 28.54 36.19
N GLU A 656 40.88 27.35 36.27
CA GLU A 656 40.74 26.62 37.55
C GLU A 656 42.12 26.43 38.18
N ALA A 657 43.06 25.86 37.41
CA ALA A 657 44.38 25.53 37.92
C ALA A 657 45.15 26.79 38.39
N ALA A 658 45.06 27.89 37.63
CA ALA A 658 45.71 29.14 37.97
C ALA A 658 45.11 29.79 39.24
N VAL A 659 43.77 29.85 39.36
CA VAL A 659 43.12 30.43 40.53
C VAL A 659 43.33 29.56 41.78
N ARG A 660 43.32 28.24 41.63
CA ARG A 660 43.59 27.30 42.72
C ARG A 660 45.01 27.42 43.29
N SER A 661 45.96 27.79 42.44
CA SER A 661 47.35 28.06 42.84
C SER A 661 47.59 29.47 43.39
N CYS A 662 46.56 30.32 43.44
CA CYS A 662 46.66 31.69 43.95
C CYS A 662 46.36 31.71 45.46
N ASP A 663 47.30 32.23 46.26
CA ASP A 663 47.18 32.26 47.74
C ASP A 663 45.91 32.98 48.23
N GLU A 664 45.53 34.08 47.58
CA GLU A 664 44.34 34.88 47.91
C GLU A 664 43.64 35.38 46.63
N PRO A 665 42.64 34.65 46.14
CA PRO A 665 41.96 34.97 44.88
C PRO A 665 40.90 36.07 45.08
N THR A 666 41.33 37.33 45.16
CA THR A 666 40.42 38.48 45.16
C THR A 666 39.74 38.66 43.79
N LYS A 667 38.60 39.37 43.74
CA LYS A 667 37.86 39.61 42.48
C LYS A 667 38.76 40.16 41.35
N ASP A 668 39.63 41.12 41.68
CA ASP A 668 40.52 41.76 40.69
C ASP A 668 41.63 40.80 40.23
N LYS A 669 42.17 39.99 41.14
CA LYS A 669 43.17 38.95 40.80
C LYS A 669 42.55 37.87 39.92
N ILE A 670 41.34 37.39 40.24
CA ILE A 670 40.61 36.42 39.42
C ILE A 670 40.41 36.98 38.01
N ARG A 671 39.92 38.21 37.88
CA ARG A 671 39.72 38.86 36.58
C ARG A 671 41.04 39.00 35.81
N ALA A 672 42.13 39.37 36.47
CA ALA A 672 43.44 39.46 35.84
C ALA A 672 43.94 38.10 35.32
N ILE A 673 43.77 37.02 36.11
CA ILE A 673 44.12 35.66 35.73
C ILE A 673 43.31 35.20 34.50
N VAL A 674 41.98 35.37 34.55
CA VAL A 674 41.07 35.01 33.45
C VAL A 674 41.45 35.76 32.17
N ASN A 675 41.64 37.08 32.25
CA ASN A 675 42.00 37.90 31.10
C ASN A 675 43.33 37.46 30.50
N SER A 676 44.36 37.27 31.35
CA SER A 676 45.68 36.84 30.93
C SER A 676 45.66 35.51 30.18
N ILE A 677 44.93 34.51 30.71
CA ILE A 677 44.83 33.19 30.07
C ILE A 677 44.12 33.30 28.73
N VAL A 678 42.98 33.98 28.68
CA VAL A 678 42.23 34.10 27.42
C VAL A 678 43.03 34.87 26.37
N ASP A 679 43.71 35.96 26.76
CA ASP A 679 44.58 36.72 25.86
C ASP A 679 45.75 35.88 25.33
N ASP A 680 46.35 35.05 26.19
CA ASP A 680 47.43 34.13 25.80
C ASP A 680 46.94 33.11 24.77
N ARG A 681 45.75 32.52 24.96
CA ARG A 681 45.15 31.58 23.99
C ARG A 681 44.82 32.23 22.66
N ILE A 682 44.32 33.48 22.67
CA ILE A 682 44.05 34.25 21.45
C ILE A 682 45.35 34.57 20.71
N LYS A 683 46.38 35.06 21.42
CA LYS A 683 47.70 35.38 20.84
C LYS A 683 48.39 34.14 20.26
N ASP A 684 48.28 32.99 20.93
CA ASP A 684 48.79 31.68 20.47
C ASP A 684 47.88 31.01 19.43
N LYS A 685 46.87 31.73 18.91
CA LYS A 685 45.92 31.30 17.87
C LYS A 685 45.30 29.93 18.15
N GLN A 686 44.98 29.63 19.41
CA GLN A 686 44.46 28.31 19.80
C GLN A 686 43.04 28.08 19.31
N PHE A 687 42.22 29.13 19.16
CA PHE A 687 40.81 29.02 18.78
C PHE A 687 40.53 29.16 17.28
N ILE A 688 41.57 29.26 16.44
CA ILE A 688 41.42 29.54 15.00
C ILE A 688 40.77 28.41 14.20
N GLU A 689 40.73 27.20 14.76
CA GLU A 689 40.12 26.00 14.17
C GLU A 689 38.77 25.64 14.81
N SER A 690 38.25 26.49 15.70
CA SER A 690 36.94 26.34 16.32
C SER A 690 35.98 27.42 15.85
N ASP A 691 34.69 27.11 15.79
CA ASP A 691 33.63 28.06 15.42
C ASP A 691 33.28 29.06 16.55
N ILE A 692 34.17 29.26 17.54
CA ILE A 692 33.91 30.18 18.66
C ILE A 692 34.15 31.63 18.23
N THR A 693 33.15 32.46 18.43
CA THR A 693 33.20 33.88 18.06
C THR A 693 33.87 34.72 19.16
N PHE A 694 34.41 35.88 18.79
CA PHE A 694 34.95 36.83 19.77
C PHE A 694 33.90 37.27 20.80
N GLN A 695 32.64 37.43 20.39
CA GLN A 695 31.55 37.76 21.30
C GLN A 695 31.32 36.65 22.34
N GLU A 696 31.31 35.39 21.91
CA GLU A 696 31.18 34.25 22.83
C GLU A 696 32.36 34.16 23.79
N ILE A 697 33.60 34.45 23.35
CA ILE A 697 34.77 34.48 24.23
C ILE A 697 34.62 35.53 25.35
N GLU A 698 34.09 36.71 25.05
CA GLU A 698 33.84 37.73 26.08
C GLU A 698 32.75 37.30 27.07
N VAL A 699 31.69 36.62 26.60
CA VAL A 699 30.69 36.02 27.49
C VAL A 699 31.31 34.96 28.39
N VAL A 700 32.20 34.11 27.85
CA VAL A 700 32.95 33.11 28.62
C VAL A 700 33.83 33.77 29.69
N ARG A 701 34.54 34.87 29.36
CA ARG A 701 35.35 35.63 30.32
C ARG A 701 34.55 36.11 31.52
N GLU A 702 33.45 36.80 31.27
CA GLU A 702 32.61 37.35 32.33
C GLU A 702 31.93 36.23 33.14
N THR A 703 31.52 35.15 32.49
CA THR A 703 30.91 33.99 33.16
C THR A 703 31.91 33.29 34.08
N LEU A 704 33.16 33.06 33.64
CA LEU A 704 34.21 32.51 34.50
C LEU A 704 34.47 33.40 35.71
N CYS A 705 34.60 34.71 35.51
CA CYS A 705 34.79 35.66 36.60
C CYS A 705 33.63 35.60 37.61
N ALA A 706 32.38 35.59 37.13
CA ALA A 706 31.20 35.53 37.98
C ALA A 706 31.14 34.22 38.79
N THR A 707 31.35 33.07 38.14
CA THR A 707 31.29 31.76 38.80
C THR A 707 32.41 31.59 39.82
N LEU A 708 33.65 32.01 39.50
CA LEU A 708 34.79 31.93 40.43
C LEU A 708 34.60 32.86 41.64
N ASN A 709 34.07 34.06 41.44
CA ASN A 709 33.72 34.95 42.55
C ASN A 709 32.67 34.33 43.46
N GLY A 710 31.73 33.55 42.92
CA GLY A 710 30.77 32.80 43.72
C GLY A 710 31.41 31.66 44.53
N ILE A 711 32.39 30.97 43.96
CA ILE A 711 33.09 29.83 44.61
C ILE A 711 34.05 30.31 45.71
N TYR A 712 34.83 31.36 45.45
CA TYR A 712 35.92 31.81 46.33
C TYR A 712 35.53 32.95 47.29
N HIS A 713 34.30 33.47 47.22
CA HIS A 713 33.83 34.42 48.22
C HIS A 713 33.65 33.79 49.60
N GLN A 714 34.39 34.31 50.57
CA GLN A 714 34.25 33.94 51.98
C GLN A 714 32.80 34.17 52.45
N ARG A 715 32.18 33.11 53.00
CA ARG A 715 31.10 33.31 53.98
C ARG A 715 31.64 34.21 55.08
N ILE A 716 30.92 35.29 55.38
CA ILE A 716 31.19 36.18 56.50
C ILE A 716 31.49 35.30 57.73
N GLN A 717 32.73 35.34 58.22
CA GLN A 717 33.07 34.66 59.48
C GLN A 717 32.35 35.40 60.60
N TYR A 718 31.51 34.69 61.35
CA TYR A 718 30.96 35.23 62.58
C TYR A 718 32.12 35.46 63.55
N PRO A 719 32.20 36.62 64.22
CA PRO A 719 33.28 36.90 65.14
C PRO A 719 33.29 35.86 66.27
N ASP A 720 34.45 35.27 66.53
CA ASP A 720 34.68 34.42 67.70
C ASP A 720 34.43 35.25 68.96
N GLY A 721 33.30 34.98 69.62
CA GLY A 721 32.97 35.58 70.91
C GLY A 721 34.01 35.14 71.94
N LYS A 722 34.78 36.12 72.44
CA LYS A 722 35.54 36.00 73.68
C LYS A 722 34.63 36.04 74.89
#